data_AF-A0A1S8MD17-F1
#
_entry.id   AF-A0A1S8MD17-F1
#
_cell.length_a   1.000
_cell.length_b   1.000
_cell.length_c   1.000
_cell.angle_alpha   90.00
_cell.angle_beta   90.00
_cell.angle_gamma   90.00
#
_symmetry.space_group_name_H-M   'P 1'
#
loop_
_entity.id
_entity.type
_entity.pdbx_description
1 polymer ?
#
loop_
_entity_poly.entity_id
_entity_poly.type
_entity_poly.pdbx_seq_one_letter_code
_entity_poly.pdbx_strand_id
1 'polypeptide(L)'
;MNTLKQLNIINTKSFIYALTINEKLNAFKENKLLPTEDTILLDNKWLNVRSLVPPKTFSEELKHLDITREELSFTLKSFTLYEENILISYLEKLKWFKFYKTLMAKFETNYQSKPVVCDQLILPFELFVKQELNNIQINLKNIKIDVGLLKKLRCNITNQLSKLTFKCLIVELTDYKELNLLEGKDGRDRYLNFLDMCYKSPDQIKSFYNKYPVLCRIIIQKMLDLLTSLKDMFLNLDSNFVKINSLFNINTNIIKNIEISLGDTHQHGASVAEITFHNNKKYIYKPRNLYIEKAFNTLLEFINKNSNLKNLFITKAFYGKTFTVEAFIEVQTCNTLEEVNNYYYRFGMLIALISLLNGSDMHFENIISHNQYPCIIDFETLFTQFDFLYNSSNANNKVLFNQVLNLSGTGLLPIGFRLPNMTDEIDLSALSVSTTNPASREMLVAKNIYTDDMCFVYENVSISNISKNKVTLNQKPLDYKTFKQYIYMGFNATLEWIFENIKILKPFIAKTFSNLQLRQVMKATALYGELIDYMDHPHYLRDMIKLEKLLENNWAYPYADLRLIKYEIMDMLHMEIPIFYTNTSETYLKTSTNEYISKYFNESPLAKVLNKFSKLTEKAVKKQELKLQLLLGDYNFLVNQRKKLLIKSISKNTLRKYQDEEVFNTCISISEVIMKSAITNKSSVSWEHIDNSGNFPKLTHLNNGLYSGRSGILLYFYYLNSVYKNNSISTFTDYLLQDVKRYREYDKDILLDGSSGSLYALLKCEKDNSKFDVIFDNIIFSCNNINFENNISWINGSASLVKLINFVNETKYKTPIALDIVNKILESLSTSLNNKIIKTYNLGFGNGLMGLLYSVLIGQALLKKDYGKEIEKLLNLCEEQLQNFKTNESNQPLSWNNGIVGLGIGSLACKKYIDIPNLDNYINLTTDILRNSQFNDMSLYNGLAGELDFLVSLSLNKNDSTINQLILKKRDYIVDFYKSNNSILIDELPEFRNCGLFSGLSGVGYSLLRTLFPNQLPSVLILD
;
A
#
# COMPACT_ATOMS: atom_id res chain seq x y z
N MET A 1 4.13 -27.85 51.87
CA MET A 1 3.98 -29.31 52.03
C MET A 1 2.51 -29.64 52.27
N ASN A 2 2.01 -30.68 51.57
CA ASN A 2 0.76 -31.42 51.75
C ASN A 2 -0.59 -30.73 51.46
N THR A 3 -0.91 -30.62 50.17
CA THR A 3 -2.21 -31.10 49.65
C THR A 3 -1.95 -31.93 48.39
N LEU A 4 -1.84 -33.25 48.60
CA LEU A 4 -1.81 -34.27 47.56
C LEU A 4 -3.09 -34.18 46.71
N LYS A 5 -2.99 -33.61 45.50
CA LYS A 5 -3.87 -34.00 44.39
C LYS A 5 -3.21 -35.17 43.67
N GLN A 6 -3.76 -36.36 43.89
CA GLN A 6 -3.68 -37.43 42.91
C GLN A 6 -4.17 -36.89 41.56
N LEU A 7 -3.26 -36.66 40.62
CA LEU A 7 -3.58 -36.31 39.24
C LEU A 7 -2.70 -37.15 38.31
N ASN A 8 -2.97 -38.45 38.28
CA ASN A 8 -2.39 -39.37 37.32
C ASN A 8 -3.32 -39.58 36.10
N ILE A 9 -4.17 -38.59 35.79
CA ILE A 9 -5.13 -38.65 34.69
C ILE A 9 -5.07 -37.29 34.01
N ILE A 10 -4.87 -37.28 32.68
CA ILE A 10 -5.07 -36.08 31.86
C ILE A 10 -6.42 -35.47 32.26
N ASN A 11 -6.45 -34.21 32.69
CA ASN A 11 -7.72 -33.58 33.05
C ASN A 11 -8.45 -33.23 31.74
N THR A 12 -9.04 -34.24 31.10
CA THR A 12 -9.68 -34.12 29.78
C THR A 12 -10.72 -33.01 29.73
N LYS A 13 -11.29 -32.65 30.89
CA LYS A 13 -12.22 -31.53 31.05
C LYS A 13 -11.61 -30.17 30.71
N SER A 14 -10.33 -29.92 31.01
CA SER A 14 -9.70 -28.64 30.64
C SER A 14 -9.44 -28.54 29.13
N PHE A 15 -9.19 -29.67 28.47
CA PHE A 15 -8.96 -29.70 27.01
C PHE A 15 -10.21 -29.45 26.16
N ILE A 16 -11.41 -29.44 26.76
CA ILE A 16 -12.64 -28.97 26.09
C ILE A 16 -12.49 -27.53 25.59
N TYR A 17 -11.71 -26.69 26.30
CA TYR A 17 -11.45 -25.30 25.90
C TYR A 17 -10.52 -25.18 24.69
N ALA A 18 -9.91 -26.27 24.22
CA ALA A 18 -9.15 -26.31 22.96
C ALA A 18 -10.00 -26.69 21.74
N LEU A 19 -11.30 -26.94 21.93
CA LEU A 19 -12.24 -27.16 20.83
C LEU A 19 -12.65 -25.82 20.20
N THR A 20 -12.63 -25.77 18.87
CA THR A 20 -13.15 -24.63 18.11
C THR A 20 -14.68 -24.53 18.24
N ILE A 21 -15.25 -23.38 17.87
CA ILE A 21 -16.71 -23.18 17.79
C ILE A 21 -17.34 -24.28 16.92
N ASN A 22 -16.80 -24.53 15.73
CA ASN A 22 -17.28 -25.57 14.83
C ASN A 22 -17.18 -26.98 15.42
N GLU A 23 -16.09 -27.30 16.12
CA GLU A 23 -15.95 -28.60 16.80
C GLU A 23 -16.98 -28.79 17.92
N LYS A 24 -17.25 -27.74 18.70
CA LYS A 24 -18.31 -27.76 19.73
C LYS A 24 -19.69 -27.94 19.12
N LEU A 25 -20.01 -27.20 18.07
CA LEU A 25 -21.29 -27.31 17.36
C LEU A 25 -21.48 -28.70 16.74
N ASN A 26 -20.45 -29.26 16.12
CA ASN A 26 -20.52 -30.61 15.57
C ASN A 26 -20.77 -31.66 16.66
N ALA A 27 -20.09 -31.55 17.81
CA ALA A 27 -20.33 -32.42 18.95
C ALA A 27 -21.78 -32.38 19.45
N PHE A 28 -22.37 -31.17 19.53
CA PHE A 28 -23.76 -30.99 19.93
C PHE A 28 -24.75 -31.50 18.88
N LYS A 29 -24.50 -31.25 17.60
CA LYS A 29 -25.31 -31.76 16.47
C LYS A 29 -25.32 -33.29 16.42
N GLU A 30 -24.16 -33.93 16.58
CA GLU A 30 -24.03 -35.40 16.67
C GLU A 30 -24.90 -36.00 17.78
N ASN A 31 -25.11 -35.26 18.87
CA ASN A 31 -25.88 -35.67 20.03
C ASN A 31 -27.29 -35.07 20.10
N LYS A 32 -27.77 -34.44 19.01
CA LYS A 32 -29.11 -33.86 18.87
C LYS A 32 -29.45 -32.82 19.96
N LEU A 33 -28.45 -32.10 20.46
CA LEU A 33 -28.68 -30.96 21.35
C LEU A 33 -29.17 -29.76 20.53
N LEU A 34 -30.28 -29.18 20.95
CA LEU A 34 -30.86 -27.99 20.32
C LEU A 34 -30.23 -26.72 20.92
N PRO A 35 -29.62 -25.85 20.10
CA PRO A 35 -29.13 -24.56 20.56
C PRO A 35 -30.28 -23.69 21.05
N THR A 36 -30.05 -22.93 22.12
CA THR A 36 -30.96 -21.90 22.62
C THR A 36 -30.23 -20.57 22.65
N GLU A 37 -30.85 -19.50 22.16
CA GLU A 37 -30.25 -18.16 22.23
C GLU A 37 -30.15 -17.66 23.66
N ASP A 38 -28.96 -17.17 24.03
CA ASP A 38 -28.78 -16.27 25.17
C ASP A 38 -28.17 -14.96 24.65
N THR A 39 -29.04 -13.98 24.42
CA THR A 39 -28.67 -12.68 23.84
C THR A 39 -27.73 -11.89 24.74
N ILE A 40 -27.93 -11.95 26.07
CA ILE A 40 -27.08 -11.27 27.06
C ILE A 40 -25.66 -11.84 27.01
N LEU A 41 -25.55 -13.16 26.91
CA LEU A 41 -24.27 -13.85 26.81
C LEU A 41 -23.53 -13.52 25.51
N LEU A 42 -24.24 -13.54 24.37
CA LEU A 42 -23.69 -13.18 23.07
C LEU A 42 -23.19 -11.72 23.05
N ASP A 43 -23.98 -10.81 23.62
CA ASP A 43 -23.59 -9.40 23.75
C ASP A 43 -22.33 -9.26 24.59
N ASN A 44 -22.28 -9.85 25.78
CA ASN A 44 -21.16 -9.68 26.71
C ASN A 44 -19.87 -10.36 26.25
N LYS A 45 -19.95 -11.56 25.66
CA LYS A 45 -18.76 -12.35 25.30
C LYS A 45 -18.30 -12.17 23.86
N TRP A 46 -19.12 -11.57 23.00
CA TRP A 46 -18.79 -11.41 21.58
C TRP A 46 -19.03 -9.99 21.07
N LEU A 47 -20.25 -9.46 21.13
CA LEU A 47 -20.57 -8.19 20.44
C LEU A 47 -20.00 -6.94 21.14
N ASN A 48 -19.95 -6.93 22.47
CA ASN A 48 -19.37 -5.84 23.27
C ASN A 48 -17.87 -6.01 23.54
N VAL A 49 -17.24 -7.03 22.95
CA VAL A 49 -15.78 -7.17 22.93
C VAL A 49 -15.24 -6.34 21.78
N ARG A 50 -14.22 -5.51 22.06
CA ARG A 50 -13.61 -4.61 21.06
C ARG A 50 -13.21 -5.39 19.80
N SER A 51 -13.79 -5.01 18.67
CA SER A 51 -13.58 -5.63 17.35
C SER A 51 -13.53 -4.55 16.27
N LEU A 52 -12.83 -4.85 15.16
CA LEU A 52 -12.82 -4.04 13.94
C LEU A 52 -14.06 -4.31 13.07
N VAL A 53 -14.84 -5.36 13.37
CA VAL A 53 -15.95 -5.81 12.54
C VAL A 53 -17.22 -5.01 12.83
N PRO A 54 -17.81 -4.33 11.83
CA PRO A 54 -19.08 -3.63 12.01
C PRO A 54 -20.27 -4.62 12.04
N PRO A 55 -21.44 -4.23 12.62
CA PRO A 55 -22.57 -5.15 12.81
C PRO A 55 -23.10 -5.82 11.54
N LYS A 56 -23.03 -5.12 10.40
CA LYS A 56 -23.43 -5.67 9.10
C LYS A 56 -22.53 -6.83 8.67
N THR A 57 -21.21 -6.67 8.83
CA THR A 57 -20.23 -7.69 8.47
C THR A 57 -20.31 -8.91 9.38
N PHE A 58 -20.61 -8.72 10.68
CA PHE A 58 -20.85 -9.84 11.59
C PHE A 58 -22.01 -10.75 11.15
N SER A 59 -23.08 -10.15 10.58
CA SER A 59 -24.19 -10.94 10.04
C SER A 59 -23.80 -11.74 8.80
N GLU A 60 -22.90 -11.20 7.97
CA GLU A 60 -22.36 -11.90 6.79
C GLU A 60 -21.37 -13.00 7.19
N GLU A 61 -20.55 -12.77 8.21
CA GLU A 61 -19.66 -13.77 8.82
C GLU A 61 -20.43 -15.02 9.22
N LEU A 62 -21.46 -14.87 10.05
CA LEU A 62 -22.29 -15.99 10.53
C LEU A 62 -22.85 -16.82 9.37
N LYS A 63 -23.34 -16.14 8.33
CA LYS A 63 -23.86 -16.77 7.11
C LYS A 63 -22.79 -17.55 6.35
N HIS A 64 -21.56 -17.03 6.26
CA HIS A 64 -20.46 -17.70 5.57
C HIS A 64 -19.84 -18.85 6.37
N LEU A 65 -19.95 -18.80 7.69
CA LEU A 65 -19.56 -19.89 8.59
C LEU A 65 -20.64 -20.98 8.72
N ASP A 66 -21.86 -20.73 8.22
CA ASP A 66 -23.03 -21.60 8.38
C ASP A 66 -23.38 -21.82 9.87
N ILE A 67 -23.36 -20.71 10.63
CA ILE A 67 -23.62 -20.66 12.07
C ILE A 67 -24.72 -19.64 12.34
N THR A 68 -25.71 -20.01 13.14
CA THR A 68 -26.78 -19.12 13.64
C THR A 68 -26.35 -18.37 14.91
N ARG A 69 -27.04 -17.28 15.26
CA ARG A 69 -26.73 -16.53 16.50
C ARG A 69 -26.95 -17.40 17.73
N GLU A 70 -27.99 -18.23 17.69
CA GLU A 70 -28.36 -19.20 18.70
C GLU A 70 -27.25 -20.23 18.90
N GLU A 71 -26.75 -20.82 17.81
CA GLU A 71 -25.60 -21.75 17.83
C GLU A 71 -24.34 -21.09 18.40
N LEU A 72 -23.99 -19.89 17.94
CA LEU A 72 -22.83 -19.18 18.47
C LEU A 72 -22.99 -18.94 19.98
N SER A 73 -24.11 -18.36 20.41
CA SER A 73 -24.38 -18.09 21.83
C SER A 73 -24.30 -19.37 22.69
N PHE A 74 -24.79 -20.49 22.16
CA PHE A 74 -24.76 -21.79 22.84
C PHE A 74 -23.33 -22.32 23.04
N THR A 75 -22.36 -21.96 22.18
CA THR A 75 -20.95 -22.35 22.40
C THR A 75 -20.23 -21.46 23.42
N LEU A 76 -20.77 -20.28 23.72
CA LEU A 76 -20.17 -19.31 24.66
C LEU A 76 -20.54 -19.55 26.12
N LYS A 77 -21.51 -20.43 26.41
CA LYS A 77 -22.05 -20.63 27.76
C LYS A 77 -21.15 -21.47 28.65
N SER A 78 -21.45 -21.47 29.94
CA SER A 78 -20.94 -22.50 30.84
C SER A 78 -21.69 -23.81 30.60
N PHE A 79 -20.95 -24.90 30.39
CA PHE A 79 -21.53 -26.20 30.08
C PHE A 79 -21.97 -26.94 31.33
N THR A 80 -23.12 -27.63 31.24
CA THR A 80 -23.54 -28.61 32.24
C THR A 80 -22.65 -29.86 32.19
N LEU A 81 -22.65 -30.67 33.26
CA LEU A 81 -21.87 -31.91 33.28
C LEU A 81 -22.19 -32.86 32.10
N TYR A 82 -23.46 -32.88 31.67
CA TYR A 82 -23.89 -33.67 30.52
C TYR A 82 -23.27 -33.16 29.20
N GLU A 83 -23.29 -31.85 28.97
CA GLU A 83 -22.73 -31.21 27.78
C GLU A 83 -21.20 -31.31 27.76
N GLU A 84 -20.54 -31.17 28.92
CA GLU A 84 -19.11 -31.40 29.06
C GLU A 84 -18.72 -32.83 28.64
N ASN A 85 -19.49 -33.84 29.08
CA ASN A 85 -19.23 -35.23 28.70
C ASN A 85 -19.36 -35.47 27.18
N ILE A 86 -20.32 -34.80 26.53
CA ILE A 86 -20.46 -34.83 25.06
C ILE A 86 -19.21 -34.25 24.39
N LEU A 87 -18.75 -33.09 24.85
CA LEU A 87 -17.55 -32.44 24.31
C LEU A 87 -16.29 -33.26 24.55
N ILE A 88 -16.17 -33.90 25.72
CA ILE A 88 -15.08 -34.84 26.03
C ILE A 88 -15.11 -36.01 25.05
N SER A 89 -16.26 -36.64 24.86
CA SER A 89 -16.39 -37.77 23.92
C SER A 89 -15.99 -37.38 22.50
N TYR A 90 -16.36 -36.18 22.05
CA TYR A 90 -15.94 -35.66 20.75
C TYR A 90 -14.43 -35.38 20.69
N LEU A 91 -13.87 -34.71 21.70
CA LEU A 91 -12.44 -34.44 21.84
C LEU A 91 -11.61 -35.73 21.77
N GLU A 92 -12.08 -36.81 22.42
CA GLU A 92 -11.42 -38.11 22.38
C GLU A 92 -11.37 -38.76 20.99
N LYS A 93 -12.22 -38.33 20.05
CA LYS A 93 -12.19 -38.78 18.65
C LYS A 93 -11.11 -38.05 17.84
N LEU A 94 -10.74 -36.82 18.22
CA LEU A 94 -9.84 -35.95 17.46
C LEU A 94 -8.41 -36.51 17.38
N LYS A 95 -7.83 -36.47 16.17
CA LYS A 95 -6.52 -37.07 15.87
C LYS A 95 -5.39 -36.49 16.72
N TRP A 96 -5.32 -35.17 16.84
CA TRP A 96 -4.27 -34.48 17.60
C TRP A 96 -4.32 -34.82 19.09
N PHE A 97 -5.52 -34.97 19.67
CA PHE A 97 -5.69 -35.28 21.08
C PHE A 97 -5.38 -36.75 21.38
N LYS A 98 -5.80 -37.67 20.52
CA LYS A 98 -5.36 -39.09 20.59
C LYS A 98 -3.83 -39.18 20.57
N PHE A 99 -3.21 -38.45 19.64
CA PHE A 99 -1.75 -38.37 19.54
C PHE A 99 -1.11 -37.82 20.82
N TYR A 100 -1.63 -36.74 21.39
CA TYR A 100 -1.19 -36.20 22.69
C TYR A 100 -1.19 -37.25 23.79
N LYS A 101 -2.31 -37.98 23.97
CA LYS A 101 -2.41 -39.02 25.02
C LYS A 101 -1.35 -40.10 24.83
N THR A 102 -1.18 -40.57 23.59
CA THR A 102 -0.17 -41.59 23.26
C THR A 102 1.25 -41.09 23.48
N LEU A 103 1.54 -39.85 23.08
CA LEU A 103 2.84 -39.21 23.26
C LEU A 103 3.20 -39.11 24.74
N MET A 104 2.27 -38.60 25.56
CA MET A 104 2.49 -38.43 26.99
C MET A 104 2.62 -39.76 27.73
N ALA A 105 1.83 -40.77 27.38
CA ALA A 105 1.96 -42.11 27.99
C ALA A 105 3.32 -42.76 27.68
N LYS A 106 3.82 -42.59 26.45
CA LYS A 106 5.17 -43.04 26.08
C LYS A 106 6.25 -42.24 26.81
N PHE A 107 6.07 -40.94 26.94
CA PHE A 107 6.99 -40.08 27.68
C PHE A 107 7.08 -40.49 29.15
N GLU A 108 5.94 -40.75 29.80
CA GLU A 108 5.87 -41.26 31.18
C GLU A 108 6.64 -42.56 31.39
N THR A 109 6.51 -43.48 30.43
CA THR A 109 7.20 -44.77 30.51
C THR A 109 8.72 -44.63 30.32
N ASN A 110 9.15 -43.69 29.48
CA ASN A 110 10.54 -43.53 29.07
C ASN A 110 11.31 -42.44 29.86
N TYR A 111 10.62 -41.64 30.67
CA TYR A 111 11.24 -40.52 31.36
C TYR A 111 12.21 -41.01 32.44
N GLN A 112 13.48 -40.69 32.27
CA GLN A 112 14.52 -40.93 33.26
C GLN A 112 14.67 -39.66 34.10
N SER A 113 14.73 -39.78 35.43
CA SER A 113 14.92 -38.66 36.36
C SER A 113 16.28 -37.95 36.17
N LYS A 114 16.39 -37.19 35.08
CA LYS A 114 17.55 -36.38 34.69
C LYS A 114 17.38 -34.94 35.17
N PRO A 115 18.47 -34.15 35.23
CA PRO A 115 18.37 -32.71 35.46
C PRO A 115 17.45 -32.06 34.43
N VAL A 116 16.67 -31.06 34.86
CA VAL A 116 15.83 -30.27 33.95
C VAL A 116 16.70 -29.51 32.95
N VAL A 117 16.14 -29.30 31.76
CA VAL A 117 16.77 -28.53 30.68
C VAL A 117 15.96 -27.28 30.38
N CYS A 118 16.55 -26.30 29.71
CA CYS A 118 15.88 -25.01 29.48
C CYS A 118 14.56 -25.11 28.69
N ASP A 119 14.44 -26.12 27.82
CA ASP A 119 13.25 -26.43 27.02
C ASP A 119 12.40 -27.57 27.61
N GLN A 120 12.39 -27.71 28.94
CA GLN A 120 11.75 -28.83 29.67
C GLN A 120 10.31 -29.11 29.23
N LEU A 121 9.51 -28.07 28.97
CA LEU A 121 8.12 -28.22 28.53
C LEU A 121 7.99 -28.89 27.14
N ILE A 122 8.98 -28.70 26.27
CA ILE A 122 8.99 -29.25 24.90
C ILE A 122 9.65 -30.64 24.83
N LEU A 123 10.31 -31.09 25.90
CA LEU A 123 11.01 -32.37 25.96
C LEU A 123 10.22 -33.59 25.42
N PRO A 124 8.93 -33.84 25.74
CA PRO A 124 8.19 -34.95 25.16
C PRO A 124 8.10 -34.89 23.63
N PHE A 125 7.95 -33.68 23.07
CA PHE A 125 7.88 -33.43 21.64
C PHE A 125 9.26 -33.57 20.99
N GLU A 126 10.33 -33.07 21.61
CA GLU A 126 11.70 -33.24 21.10
C GLU A 126 12.08 -34.72 20.96
N LEU A 127 11.73 -35.55 21.96
CA LEU A 127 12.02 -36.98 21.92
C LEU A 127 11.29 -37.68 20.77
N PHE A 128 10.05 -37.28 20.49
CA PHE A 128 9.30 -37.75 19.34
C PHE A 128 9.90 -37.29 18.01
N VAL A 129 10.24 -36.00 17.89
CA VAL A 129 10.92 -35.45 16.70
C VAL A 129 12.23 -36.21 16.42
N LYS A 130 13.02 -36.50 17.44
CA LYS A 130 14.25 -37.30 17.31
C LYS A 130 13.95 -38.69 16.73
N GLN A 131 12.91 -39.36 17.24
CA GLN A 131 12.52 -40.69 16.75
C GLN A 131 12.08 -40.63 15.28
N GLU A 132 11.25 -39.65 14.91
CA GLU A 132 10.76 -39.51 13.54
C GLU A 132 11.86 -39.15 12.55
N LEU A 133 12.80 -38.28 12.91
CA LEU A 133 13.96 -37.96 12.07
C LEU A 133 14.85 -39.19 11.81
N ASN A 134 15.03 -40.05 12.81
CA ASN A 134 15.75 -41.31 12.63
C ASN A 134 14.97 -42.29 11.72
N ASN A 135 13.64 -42.37 11.89
CA ASN A 135 12.78 -43.18 11.04
C ASN A 135 12.84 -42.72 9.57
N ILE A 136 12.87 -41.41 9.32
CA ILE A 136 13.06 -40.85 7.97
C ILE A 136 14.38 -41.36 7.38
N GLN A 137 15.50 -41.21 8.10
CA GLN A 137 16.82 -41.63 7.62
C GLN A 137 16.87 -43.12 7.23
N ILE A 138 16.27 -44.01 8.03
CA ILE A 138 16.27 -45.46 7.78
C ILE A 138 15.50 -45.83 6.50
N ASN A 139 14.49 -45.04 6.14
CA ASN A 139 13.59 -45.33 5.02
C ASN A 139 14.06 -44.81 3.65
N LEU A 140 15.13 -44.01 3.59
CA LEU A 140 15.70 -43.46 2.35
C LEU A 140 16.54 -44.51 1.62
N LYS A 141 16.41 -44.58 0.29
CA LYS A 141 17.05 -45.63 -0.54
C LYS A 141 18.19 -45.11 -1.40
N ASN A 142 18.06 -43.90 -1.92
CA ASN A 142 18.94 -43.31 -2.94
C ASN A 142 19.83 -42.20 -2.36
N ILE A 143 19.35 -41.45 -1.37
CA ILE A 143 20.12 -40.39 -0.67
C ILE A 143 20.50 -40.81 0.75
N LYS A 144 21.55 -40.18 1.28
CA LYS A 144 22.01 -40.33 2.67
C LYS A 144 22.03 -38.98 3.36
N ILE A 145 21.67 -38.95 4.64
CA ILE A 145 21.68 -37.74 5.47
C ILE A 145 22.90 -37.78 6.39
N ASP A 146 23.65 -36.68 6.44
CA ASP A 146 24.74 -36.51 7.39
C ASP A 146 24.25 -36.51 8.86
N VAL A 147 24.99 -37.14 9.77
CA VAL A 147 24.61 -37.26 11.18
C VAL A 147 24.49 -35.88 11.86
N GLY A 148 25.35 -34.92 11.49
CA GLY A 148 25.29 -33.56 12.00
C GLY A 148 24.02 -32.81 11.59
N LEU A 149 23.49 -33.11 10.40
CA LEU A 149 22.28 -32.48 9.88
C LEU A 149 21.04 -32.88 10.68
N LEU A 150 20.89 -34.15 11.07
CA LEU A 150 19.75 -34.59 11.89
C LEU A 150 19.69 -33.86 13.23
N LYS A 151 20.86 -33.67 13.88
CA LYS A 151 20.95 -32.88 15.11
C LYS A 151 20.53 -31.43 14.89
N LYS A 152 20.97 -30.80 13.79
CA LYS A 152 20.61 -29.43 13.43
C LYS A 152 19.11 -29.27 13.17
N LEU A 153 18.50 -30.17 12.40
CA LEU A 153 17.06 -30.17 12.11
C LEU A 153 16.23 -30.33 13.38
N ARG A 154 16.62 -31.26 14.27
CA ARG A 154 15.99 -31.44 15.58
C ARG A 154 16.05 -30.15 16.39
N CYS A 155 17.23 -29.54 16.54
CA CYS A 155 17.38 -28.29 17.29
C CYS A 155 16.54 -27.15 16.69
N ASN A 156 16.44 -27.06 15.35
CA ASN A 156 15.60 -26.04 14.70
C ASN A 156 14.11 -26.23 15.04
N ILE A 157 13.57 -27.44 14.90
CA ILE A 157 12.18 -27.75 15.26
C ILE A 157 11.94 -27.45 16.74
N THR A 158 12.80 -27.94 17.64
CA THR A 158 12.66 -27.69 19.08
C THR A 158 12.63 -26.20 19.39
N ASN A 159 13.53 -25.40 18.80
CA ASN A 159 13.55 -23.96 19.02
C ASN A 159 12.26 -23.27 18.55
N GLN A 160 11.67 -23.70 17.42
CA GLN A 160 10.39 -23.16 16.95
C GLN A 160 9.25 -23.49 17.92
N LEU A 161 9.21 -24.71 18.46
CA LEU A 161 8.20 -25.12 19.44
C LEU A 161 8.38 -24.42 20.79
N SER A 162 9.62 -24.26 21.26
CA SER A 162 9.93 -23.57 22.52
C SER A 162 9.47 -22.12 22.52
N LYS A 163 9.63 -21.40 21.40
CA LYS A 163 9.19 -19.99 21.29
C LYS A 163 7.71 -19.81 21.63
N LEU A 164 6.85 -20.75 21.24
CA LEU A 164 5.41 -20.72 21.53
C LEU A 164 5.11 -20.78 23.04
N THR A 165 6.03 -21.32 23.84
CA THR A 165 5.85 -21.43 25.30
C THR A 165 6.30 -20.20 26.07
N PHE A 166 7.11 -19.32 25.48
CA PHE A 166 7.80 -18.27 26.21
C PHE A 166 6.86 -17.30 26.91
N LYS A 167 5.81 -16.81 26.23
CA LYS A 167 4.85 -15.88 26.85
C LYS A 167 4.12 -16.51 28.04
N CYS A 168 3.77 -17.80 27.96
CA CYS A 168 3.17 -18.52 29.08
C CYS A 168 4.17 -18.73 30.21
N LEU A 169 5.41 -19.13 29.89
CA LEU A 169 6.48 -19.31 30.87
C LEU A 169 6.79 -18.01 31.64
N ILE A 170 6.79 -16.86 30.96
CA ILE A 170 7.00 -15.56 31.61
C ILE A 170 5.91 -15.30 32.66
N VAL A 171 4.63 -15.56 32.32
CA VAL A 171 3.52 -15.40 33.27
C VAL A 171 3.67 -16.34 34.47
N GLU A 172 3.97 -17.63 34.25
CA GLU A 172 4.17 -18.58 35.35
C GLU A 172 5.39 -18.23 36.21
N LEU A 173 6.48 -17.77 35.60
CA LEU A 173 7.73 -17.42 36.28
C LEU A 173 7.58 -16.15 37.13
N THR A 174 6.77 -15.19 36.67
CA THR A 174 6.55 -13.90 37.35
C THR A 174 5.98 -14.11 38.75
N ASP A 175 5.00 -15.00 38.91
CA ASP A 175 4.41 -15.33 40.22
C ASP A 175 5.48 -15.80 41.22
N TYR A 176 6.40 -16.67 40.80
CA TYR A 176 7.45 -17.20 41.67
C TYR A 176 8.56 -16.18 41.95
N LYS A 177 8.82 -15.30 40.99
CA LYS A 177 9.77 -14.20 41.14
C LYS A 177 9.26 -13.16 42.13
N GLU A 178 8.01 -12.73 42.01
CA GLU A 178 7.38 -11.78 42.95
C GLU A 178 7.29 -12.33 44.37
N LEU A 179 7.11 -13.65 44.51
CA LEU A 179 7.11 -14.35 45.81
C LEU A 179 8.52 -14.69 46.33
N ASN A 180 9.59 -14.31 45.64
CA ASN A 180 11.00 -14.61 45.99
C ASN A 180 11.27 -16.11 46.24
N LEU A 181 10.67 -17.00 45.45
CA LEU A 181 10.77 -18.45 45.60
C LEU A 181 11.91 -19.09 44.77
N LEU A 182 12.64 -18.30 43.99
CA LEU A 182 13.64 -18.78 43.03
C LEU A 182 15.05 -18.83 43.64
N GLU A 183 15.66 -20.02 43.67
CA GLU A 183 17.01 -20.22 44.19
C GLU A 183 18.02 -20.46 43.06
N GLY A 184 19.21 -19.86 43.13
CA GLY A 184 20.26 -20.03 42.12
C GLY A 184 21.34 -18.96 42.17
N LYS A 185 22.55 -19.26 41.66
CA LYS A 185 23.70 -18.33 41.71
C LYS A 185 23.56 -17.19 40.71
N ASP A 186 22.89 -17.46 39.59
CA ASP A 186 22.61 -16.50 38.53
C ASP A 186 21.18 -16.70 37.99
N GLY A 187 20.80 -15.88 37.01
CA GLY A 187 19.44 -15.93 36.47
C GLY A 187 19.11 -17.22 35.72
N ARG A 188 20.12 -17.90 35.16
CA ARG A 188 19.94 -19.20 34.50
C ARG A 188 19.70 -20.30 35.52
N ASP A 189 20.48 -20.31 36.61
CA ASP A 189 20.28 -21.24 37.72
C ASP A 189 18.89 -21.08 38.35
N ARG A 190 18.43 -19.82 38.55
CA ARG A 190 17.10 -19.53 39.07
C ARG A 190 15.98 -20.00 38.13
N TYR A 191 16.16 -19.85 36.82
CA TYR A 191 15.23 -20.39 35.82
C TYR A 191 15.19 -21.93 35.84
N LEU A 192 16.34 -22.59 35.93
CA LEU A 192 16.40 -24.05 36.02
C LEU A 192 15.80 -24.55 37.34
N ASN A 193 15.99 -23.84 38.46
CA ASN A 193 15.35 -24.14 39.73
C ASN A 193 13.82 -24.06 39.63
N PHE A 194 13.28 -23.02 38.98
CA PHE A 194 11.86 -22.92 38.66
C PHE A 194 11.34 -24.14 37.87
N LEU A 195 12.05 -24.53 36.81
CA LEU A 195 11.67 -25.70 36.01
C LEU A 195 11.76 -27.01 36.81
N ASP A 196 12.74 -27.16 37.71
CA ASP A 196 12.89 -28.35 38.55
C ASP A 196 11.75 -28.45 39.58
N MET A 197 11.35 -27.33 40.18
CA MET A 197 10.22 -27.28 41.10
C MET A 197 8.89 -27.57 40.41
N CYS A 198 8.69 -27.00 39.21
CA CYS A 198 7.36 -26.92 38.60
C CYS A 198 7.10 -27.93 37.49
N TYR A 199 8.14 -28.40 36.77
CA TYR A 199 8.02 -29.12 35.49
C TYR A 199 9.00 -30.29 35.32
N LYS A 200 9.53 -30.83 36.42
CA LYS A 200 10.47 -31.95 36.39
C LYS A 200 9.81 -33.28 36.05
N SER A 201 8.55 -33.52 36.43
CA SER A 201 7.86 -34.78 36.16
C SER A 201 6.90 -34.70 34.97
N PRO A 202 6.58 -35.82 34.32
CA PRO A 202 5.54 -35.87 33.29
C PRO A 202 4.18 -35.32 33.76
N ASP A 203 3.74 -35.62 34.99
CA ASP A 203 2.48 -35.11 35.55
C ASP A 203 2.48 -33.58 35.68
N GLN A 204 3.61 -33.02 36.08
CA GLN A 204 3.81 -31.59 36.17
C GLN A 204 3.73 -30.90 34.79
N ILE A 205 4.35 -31.49 33.77
CA ILE A 205 4.24 -31.01 32.38
C ILE A 205 2.79 -31.14 31.87
N LYS A 206 2.08 -32.23 32.19
CA LYS A 206 0.64 -32.37 31.90
C LYS A 206 -0.17 -31.27 32.57
N SER A 207 0.14 -30.91 33.81
CA SER A 207 -0.53 -29.82 34.53
C SER A 207 -0.40 -28.47 33.82
N PHE A 208 0.79 -28.14 33.29
CA PHE A 208 0.99 -26.96 32.46
C PHE A 208 0.07 -26.95 31.23
N TYR A 209 0.03 -28.05 30.48
CA TYR A 209 -0.83 -28.15 29.30
C TYR A 209 -2.33 -28.23 29.64
N ASN A 210 -2.71 -28.70 30.83
CA ASN A 210 -4.09 -28.57 31.31
C ASN A 210 -4.48 -27.10 31.55
N LYS A 211 -3.53 -26.24 31.96
CA LYS A 211 -3.72 -24.79 32.13
C LYS A 211 -3.76 -24.06 30.79
N TYR A 212 -2.97 -24.52 29.81
CA TYR A 212 -2.88 -23.95 28.45
C TYR A 212 -3.21 -24.98 27.36
N PRO A 213 -4.46 -25.47 27.27
CA PRO A 213 -4.83 -26.56 26.38
C PRO A 213 -4.77 -26.16 24.90
N VAL A 214 -5.02 -24.90 24.56
CA VAL A 214 -4.90 -24.39 23.18
C VAL A 214 -3.44 -24.36 22.75
N LEU A 215 -2.51 -23.96 23.63
CA LEU A 215 -1.07 -24.05 23.36
C LEU A 215 -0.62 -25.49 23.06
N CYS A 216 -1.13 -26.47 23.83
CA CYS A 216 -0.83 -27.87 23.59
C CYS A 216 -1.25 -28.31 22.18
N ARG A 217 -2.48 -27.94 21.78
CA ARG A 217 -3.00 -28.21 20.44
C ARG A 217 -2.10 -27.59 19.36
N ILE A 218 -1.77 -26.31 19.49
CA ILE A 218 -0.93 -25.57 18.53
C ILE A 218 0.46 -26.20 18.41
N ILE A 219 1.13 -26.55 19.51
CA ILE A 219 2.45 -27.20 19.50
C ILE A 219 2.40 -28.53 18.75
N ILE A 220 1.38 -29.35 19.01
CA ILE A 220 1.22 -30.66 18.34
C ILE A 220 1.02 -30.46 16.84
N GLN A 221 0.11 -29.56 16.45
CA GLN A 221 -0.14 -29.26 15.05
C GLN A 221 1.14 -28.79 14.36
N LYS A 222 1.79 -27.74 14.90
CA LYS A 222 3.03 -27.19 14.34
C LYS A 222 4.14 -28.23 14.22
N MET A 223 4.31 -29.07 15.23
CA MET A 223 5.30 -30.15 15.20
C MET A 223 5.01 -31.16 14.08
N LEU A 224 3.76 -31.61 13.97
CA LEU A 224 3.37 -32.59 12.95
C LEU A 224 3.46 -31.99 11.54
N ASP A 225 3.09 -30.73 11.36
CA ASP A 225 3.21 -30.00 10.10
C ASP A 225 4.70 -29.90 9.68
N LEU A 226 5.59 -29.44 10.57
CA LEU A 226 7.04 -29.38 10.30
C LEU A 226 7.65 -30.76 9.97
N LEU A 227 7.27 -31.81 10.69
CA LEU A 227 7.75 -33.17 10.43
C LEU A 227 7.25 -33.71 9.09
N THR A 228 5.99 -33.44 8.74
CA THR A 228 5.39 -33.85 7.46
C THR A 228 6.12 -33.19 6.30
N SER A 229 6.32 -31.87 6.37
CA SER A 229 7.08 -31.09 5.38
C SER A 229 8.50 -31.63 5.16
N LEU A 230 9.25 -31.90 6.24
CA LEU A 230 10.59 -32.48 6.14
C LEU A 230 10.57 -33.88 5.52
N LYS A 231 9.63 -34.72 5.96
CA LYS A 231 9.48 -36.08 5.44
C LYS A 231 9.19 -36.06 3.94
N ASP A 232 8.24 -35.23 3.52
CA ASP A 232 7.86 -35.09 2.12
C ASP A 232 9.04 -34.59 1.27
N MET A 233 9.80 -33.60 1.77
CA MET A 233 11.02 -33.14 1.10
C MET A 233 12.04 -34.27 0.91
N PHE A 234 12.38 -35.02 1.96
CA PHE A 234 13.35 -36.10 1.85
C PHE A 234 12.87 -37.22 0.92
N LEU A 235 11.59 -37.60 0.99
CA LEU A 235 11.00 -38.61 0.10
C LEU A 235 10.96 -38.14 -1.36
N ASN A 236 10.62 -36.88 -1.61
CA ASN A 236 10.63 -36.28 -2.93
C ASN A 236 12.04 -36.29 -3.54
N LEU A 237 13.04 -35.88 -2.77
CA LEU A 237 14.45 -35.90 -3.18
C LEU A 237 14.93 -37.34 -3.43
N ASP A 238 14.65 -38.26 -2.50
CA ASP A 238 15.09 -39.66 -2.58
C ASP A 238 14.54 -40.37 -3.81
N SER A 239 13.22 -40.30 -4.01
CA SER A 239 12.53 -40.98 -5.12
C SER A 239 12.92 -40.44 -6.50
N ASN A 240 13.38 -39.18 -6.57
CA ASN A 240 13.77 -38.52 -7.83
C ASN A 240 15.28 -38.31 -7.97
N PHE A 241 16.09 -38.77 -7.02
CA PHE A 241 17.53 -38.44 -6.95
C PHE A 241 18.29 -38.81 -8.21
N VAL A 242 17.99 -39.94 -8.85
CA VAL A 242 18.66 -40.36 -10.10
C VAL A 242 18.49 -39.33 -11.21
N LYS A 243 17.27 -38.82 -11.40
CA LYS A 243 16.96 -37.79 -12.42
C LYS A 243 17.59 -36.45 -12.06
N ILE A 244 17.50 -36.07 -10.79
CA ILE A 244 18.09 -34.82 -10.27
C ILE A 244 19.62 -34.85 -10.44
N ASN A 245 20.27 -35.95 -10.08
CA ASN A 245 21.71 -36.14 -10.22
C ASN A 245 22.13 -36.11 -11.69
N SER A 246 21.39 -36.75 -12.59
CA SER A 246 21.66 -36.69 -14.03
C SER A 246 21.48 -35.28 -14.61
N LEU A 247 20.53 -34.49 -14.09
CA LEU A 247 20.32 -33.12 -14.55
C LEU A 247 21.46 -32.19 -14.08
N PHE A 248 21.85 -32.27 -12.81
CA PHE A 248 22.77 -31.32 -12.19
C PHE A 248 24.24 -31.80 -12.07
N ASN A 249 24.52 -33.07 -12.36
CA ASN A 249 25.82 -33.71 -12.12
C ASN A 249 26.29 -33.49 -10.67
N ILE A 250 25.47 -33.93 -9.70
CA ILE A 250 25.73 -33.73 -8.26
C ILE A 250 26.92 -34.56 -7.82
N ASN A 251 27.12 -35.78 -8.35
CA ASN A 251 28.27 -36.65 -8.08
C ASN A 251 28.43 -37.12 -6.63
N THR A 252 27.44 -36.87 -5.77
CA THR A 252 27.34 -37.41 -4.40
C THR A 252 25.87 -37.50 -4.02
N ASN A 253 25.52 -38.51 -3.21
CA ASN A 253 24.17 -38.70 -2.70
C ASN A 253 24.03 -38.35 -1.21
N ILE A 254 25.06 -37.75 -0.61
CA ILE A 254 25.06 -37.39 0.81
C ILE A 254 24.70 -35.91 0.96
N ILE A 255 23.58 -35.64 1.64
CA ILE A 255 23.17 -34.28 2.01
C ILE A 255 23.91 -33.89 3.29
N LYS A 256 24.73 -32.85 3.19
CA LYS A 256 25.56 -32.31 4.27
C LYS A 256 24.80 -31.34 5.17
N ASN A 257 24.01 -30.45 4.58
CA ASN A 257 23.29 -29.41 5.30
C ASN A 257 21.97 -29.08 4.60
N ILE A 258 20.96 -28.69 5.39
CA ILE A 258 19.72 -28.09 4.90
C ILE A 258 19.47 -26.84 5.74
N GLU A 259 19.25 -25.72 5.06
CA GLU A 259 18.75 -24.50 5.67
C GLU A 259 17.28 -24.36 5.30
N ILE A 260 16.41 -24.60 6.27
CA ILE A 260 14.95 -24.52 6.14
C ILE A 260 14.46 -23.13 6.54
N SER A 261 13.19 -22.82 6.21
CA SER A 261 12.53 -21.56 6.57
C SER A 261 13.17 -20.33 5.92
N LEU A 262 13.57 -20.43 4.65
CA LEU A 262 14.06 -19.31 3.84
C LEU A 262 12.90 -18.41 3.30
N GLY A 263 11.72 -18.49 3.90
CA GLY A 263 10.50 -17.77 3.53
C GLY A 263 9.33 -18.19 4.42
N ASP A 264 8.13 -17.69 4.09
CA ASP A 264 6.90 -18.01 4.83
C ASP A 264 6.57 -19.51 4.79
N THR A 265 5.89 -19.96 5.85
CA THR A 265 5.45 -21.34 6.00
C THR A 265 3.98 -21.47 5.61
N HIS A 266 3.67 -22.45 4.77
CA HIS A 266 2.31 -22.71 4.25
C HIS A 266 2.02 -24.22 4.17
N GLN A 267 0.75 -24.60 4.01
CA GLN A 267 0.31 -25.96 3.67
C GLN A 267 0.99 -27.07 4.48
N HIS A 268 0.83 -27.06 5.80
CA HIS A 268 1.45 -28.04 6.70
C HIS A 268 2.98 -27.94 6.77
N GLY A 269 3.49 -26.76 7.08
CA GLY A 269 4.91 -26.60 7.38
C GLY A 269 5.83 -26.48 6.15
N ALA A 270 5.28 -26.41 4.94
CA ALA A 270 6.05 -26.34 3.71
C ALA A 270 6.75 -24.97 3.60
N SER A 271 8.08 -25.00 3.43
CA SER A 271 8.90 -23.79 3.22
C SER A 271 10.03 -24.08 2.24
N VAL A 272 10.59 -23.02 1.65
CA VAL A 272 11.77 -23.11 0.78
C VAL A 272 12.99 -23.53 1.60
N ALA A 273 13.81 -24.41 1.04
CA ALA A 273 15.00 -24.93 1.68
C ALA A 273 16.24 -24.87 0.76
N GLU A 274 17.38 -24.46 1.30
CA GLU A 274 18.68 -24.60 0.63
C GLU A 274 19.31 -25.93 1.03
N ILE A 275 19.64 -26.76 0.05
CA ILE A 275 20.25 -28.08 0.23
C ILE A 275 21.71 -28.00 -0.18
N THR A 276 22.60 -28.35 0.74
CA THR A 276 24.04 -28.48 0.46
C THR A 276 24.43 -29.96 0.50
N PHE A 277 25.04 -30.44 -0.58
CA PHE A 277 25.61 -31.80 -0.66
C PHE A 277 27.05 -31.84 -0.14
N HIS A 278 27.60 -33.04 0.08
CA HIS A 278 28.96 -33.22 0.63
C HIS A 278 30.08 -32.60 -0.22
N ASN A 279 29.88 -32.45 -1.52
CA ASN A 279 30.79 -31.72 -2.41
C ASN A 279 30.62 -30.19 -2.37
N ASN A 280 29.88 -29.67 -1.40
CA ASN A 280 29.53 -28.26 -1.19
C ASN A 280 28.68 -27.62 -2.31
N LYS A 281 28.18 -28.40 -3.29
CA LYS A 281 27.21 -27.88 -4.25
C LYS A 281 25.87 -27.61 -3.56
N LYS A 282 25.25 -26.50 -3.92
CA LYS A 282 24.00 -26.00 -3.35
C LYS A 282 22.86 -26.07 -4.36
N TYR A 283 21.66 -26.30 -3.86
CA TYR A 283 20.40 -26.33 -4.63
C TYR A 283 19.27 -25.75 -3.79
N ILE A 284 18.25 -25.19 -4.46
CA ILE A 284 17.05 -24.70 -3.78
C ILE A 284 15.92 -25.70 -3.98
N TYR A 285 15.35 -26.20 -2.90
CA TYR A 285 14.13 -27.01 -2.90
C TYR A 285 12.93 -26.12 -2.58
N LYS A 286 11.94 -26.14 -3.46
CA LYS A 286 10.66 -25.46 -3.27
C LYS A 286 9.55 -26.51 -3.23
N PRO A 287 8.75 -26.59 -2.15
CA PRO A 287 7.69 -27.60 -1.98
C PRO A 287 6.44 -27.30 -2.79
N ARG A 288 6.62 -26.90 -4.05
CA ARG A 288 5.56 -26.58 -5.01
C ARG A 288 6.03 -26.85 -6.43
N ASN A 289 5.11 -27.20 -7.33
CA ASN A 289 5.46 -27.22 -8.75
C ASN A 289 5.58 -25.78 -9.26
N LEU A 290 6.64 -25.48 -10.00
CA LEU A 290 6.86 -24.20 -10.64
C LEU A 290 6.74 -24.33 -12.15
N TYR A 291 5.64 -24.94 -12.61
CA TYR A 291 5.36 -25.02 -14.04
C TYR A 291 5.18 -23.65 -14.67
N ILE A 292 4.80 -22.64 -13.87
CA ILE A 292 4.79 -21.24 -14.29
C ILE A 292 6.20 -20.72 -14.61
N GLU A 293 7.20 -21.03 -13.78
CA GLU A 293 8.61 -20.72 -14.08
C GLU A 293 9.08 -21.49 -15.31
N LYS A 294 8.72 -22.78 -15.43
CA LYS A 294 9.05 -23.58 -16.62
C LYS A 294 8.53 -22.91 -17.90
N ALA A 295 7.27 -22.44 -17.87
CA ALA A 295 6.65 -21.73 -18.97
C ALA A 295 7.36 -20.40 -19.26
N PHE A 296 7.76 -19.67 -18.23
CA PHE A 296 8.56 -18.44 -18.38
C PHE A 296 9.95 -18.72 -18.98
N ASN A 297 10.66 -19.74 -18.50
CA ASN A 297 11.93 -20.18 -19.08
C ASN A 297 11.79 -20.57 -20.57
N THR A 298 10.71 -21.27 -20.94
CA THR A 298 10.39 -21.55 -22.35
C THR A 298 10.13 -20.29 -23.17
N LEU A 299 9.52 -19.25 -22.58
CA LEU A 299 9.40 -17.94 -23.22
C LEU A 299 10.77 -17.26 -23.38
N LEU A 300 11.64 -17.31 -22.38
CA LEU A 300 12.99 -16.75 -22.49
C LEU A 300 13.82 -17.45 -23.57
N GLU A 301 13.76 -18.78 -23.64
CA GLU A 301 14.38 -19.57 -24.72
C GLU A 301 13.88 -19.12 -26.10
N PHE A 302 12.56 -18.91 -26.23
CA PHE A 302 11.96 -18.41 -27.47
C PHE A 302 12.50 -17.02 -27.83
N ILE A 303 12.56 -16.09 -26.88
CA ILE A 303 13.05 -14.72 -27.12
C ILE A 303 14.53 -14.74 -27.48
N ASN A 304 15.37 -15.45 -26.71
CA ASN A 304 16.81 -15.56 -26.95
C ASN A 304 17.13 -16.14 -28.33
N LYS A 305 16.28 -17.04 -28.84
CA LYS A 305 16.46 -17.66 -30.17
C LYS A 305 15.93 -16.83 -31.33
N ASN A 306 14.85 -16.07 -31.11
CA ASN A 306 14.09 -15.41 -32.19
C ASN A 306 14.18 -13.88 -32.18
N SER A 307 15.09 -13.31 -31.39
CA SER A 307 15.33 -11.86 -31.33
C SER A 307 16.82 -11.54 -31.42
N ASN A 308 17.15 -10.30 -31.80
CA ASN A 308 18.51 -9.77 -31.75
C ASN A 308 18.82 -9.10 -30.40
N LEU A 309 17.96 -9.29 -29.40
CA LEU A 309 18.14 -8.74 -28.06
C LEU A 309 19.23 -9.50 -27.30
N LYS A 310 19.71 -8.95 -26.19
CA LYS A 310 20.66 -9.65 -25.32
C LYS A 310 19.98 -10.87 -24.69
N ASN A 311 20.69 -12.00 -24.64
CA ASN A 311 20.14 -13.21 -24.03
C ASN A 311 19.79 -12.99 -22.55
N LEU A 312 18.59 -13.39 -22.14
CA LEU A 312 18.16 -13.45 -20.75
C LEU A 312 18.62 -14.75 -20.08
N PHE A 313 18.82 -14.71 -18.77
CA PHE A 313 19.23 -15.87 -17.97
C PHE A 313 18.10 -16.89 -17.85
N ILE A 314 18.41 -18.17 -18.03
CA ILE A 314 17.45 -19.27 -17.92
C ILE A 314 17.89 -20.18 -16.77
N THR A 315 17.04 -20.29 -15.75
CA THR A 315 17.32 -21.10 -14.56
C THR A 315 17.20 -22.58 -14.89
N LYS A 316 18.20 -23.36 -14.49
CA LYS A 316 18.16 -24.82 -14.61
C LYS A 316 17.41 -25.41 -13.41
N ALA A 317 16.31 -26.11 -13.67
CA ALA A 317 15.47 -26.69 -12.63
C ALA A 317 14.93 -28.08 -12.99
N PHE A 318 14.76 -28.92 -11.96
CA PHE A 318 14.00 -30.16 -12.02
C PHE A 318 12.58 -29.90 -11.52
N TYR A 319 11.58 -30.16 -12.37
CA TYR A 319 10.18 -29.93 -12.06
C TYR A 319 9.48 -31.25 -11.70
N GLY A 320 9.24 -31.48 -10.41
CA GLY A 320 8.41 -32.56 -9.91
C GLY A 320 6.91 -32.25 -10.04
N LYS A 321 6.04 -33.16 -9.59
CA LYS A 321 4.58 -32.94 -9.57
C LYS A 321 4.15 -31.97 -8.47
N THR A 322 4.81 -32.05 -7.32
CA THR A 322 4.46 -31.31 -6.08
C THR A 322 5.63 -30.48 -5.56
N PHE A 323 6.80 -30.51 -6.20
CA PHE A 323 8.00 -29.79 -5.78
C PHE A 323 8.89 -29.43 -6.98
N THR A 324 9.83 -28.52 -6.75
CA THR A 324 10.83 -28.09 -7.74
C THR A 324 12.20 -28.04 -7.07
N VAL A 325 13.25 -28.45 -7.79
CA VAL A 325 14.66 -28.28 -7.37
C VAL A 325 15.38 -27.40 -8.38
N GLU A 326 15.87 -26.25 -7.95
CA GLU A 326 16.60 -25.29 -8.77
C GLU A 326 18.10 -25.33 -8.50
N ALA A 327 18.89 -25.01 -9.52
CA ALA A 327 20.30 -24.70 -9.34
C ALA A 327 20.45 -23.45 -8.45
N PHE A 328 21.40 -23.48 -7.52
CA PHE A 328 21.72 -22.31 -6.70
C PHE A 328 22.37 -21.22 -7.56
N ILE A 329 21.82 -20.01 -7.51
CA ILE A 329 22.36 -18.84 -8.21
C ILE A 329 23.19 -18.02 -7.23
N GLU A 330 24.49 -17.93 -7.49
CA GLU A 330 25.42 -17.15 -6.67
C GLU A 330 25.37 -15.66 -7.03
N VAL A 331 25.61 -14.78 -6.06
CA VAL A 331 25.87 -13.36 -6.37
C VAL A 331 27.26 -13.28 -7.00
N GLN A 332 27.38 -12.60 -8.14
CA GLN A 332 28.65 -12.40 -8.85
C GLN A 332 28.82 -10.94 -9.25
N THR A 333 30.02 -10.39 -9.02
CA THR A 333 30.37 -9.01 -9.42
C THR A 333 30.54 -8.90 -10.93
N CYS A 334 30.20 -7.74 -11.49
CA CYS A 334 30.69 -7.33 -12.80
C CYS A 334 32.17 -6.92 -12.69
N ASN A 335 32.92 -7.14 -13.75
CA ASN A 335 34.34 -6.77 -13.87
C ASN A 335 34.55 -5.59 -14.83
N THR A 336 33.61 -5.35 -15.74
CA THR A 336 33.66 -4.25 -16.72
C THR A 336 32.39 -3.39 -16.70
N LEU A 337 32.51 -2.14 -17.17
CA LEU A 337 31.33 -1.28 -17.37
C LEU A 337 30.39 -1.84 -18.44
N GLU A 338 30.89 -2.56 -19.43
CA GLU A 338 30.04 -3.21 -20.45
C GLU A 338 29.13 -4.27 -19.82
N GLU A 339 29.64 -5.08 -18.89
CA GLU A 339 28.83 -6.04 -18.14
C GLU A 339 27.73 -5.35 -17.31
N VAL A 340 28.03 -4.21 -16.70
CA VAL A 340 27.05 -3.39 -15.96
C VAL A 340 25.99 -2.83 -16.91
N ASN A 341 26.38 -2.30 -18.06
CA ASN A 341 25.46 -1.80 -19.07
C ASN A 341 24.54 -2.91 -19.58
N ASN A 342 25.11 -4.09 -19.84
CA ASN A 342 24.36 -5.26 -20.26
C ASN A 342 23.41 -5.78 -19.17
N TYR A 343 23.79 -5.68 -17.89
CA TYR A 343 22.90 -5.97 -16.76
C TYR A 343 21.65 -5.08 -16.80
N TYR A 344 21.83 -3.75 -16.85
CA TYR A 344 20.71 -2.81 -16.83
C TYR A 344 19.88 -2.86 -18.12
N TYR A 345 20.48 -3.20 -19.26
CA TYR A 345 19.74 -3.52 -20.48
C TYR A 345 18.82 -4.73 -20.25
N ARG A 346 19.35 -5.86 -19.74
CA ARG A 346 18.54 -7.05 -19.43
C ARG A 346 17.48 -6.76 -18.36
N PHE A 347 17.79 -5.90 -17.40
CA PHE A 347 16.82 -5.44 -16.41
C PHE A 347 15.63 -4.73 -17.07
N GLY A 348 15.90 -3.83 -18.02
CA GLY A 348 14.89 -3.22 -18.88
C GLY A 348 14.03 -4.23 -19.65
N MET A 349 14.65 -5.28 -20.20
CA MET A 349 13.93 -6.37 -20.86
C MET A 349 12.98 -7.10 -19.90
N LEU A 350 13.44 -7.40 -18.68
CA LEU A 350 12.62 -8.05 -17.65
C LEU A 350 11.43 -7.17 -17.23
N ILE A 351 11.62 -5.86 -17.06
CA ILE A 351 10.51 -4.94 -16.75
C ILE A 351 9.40 -5.03 -17.81
N ALA A 352 9.76 -5.07 -19.10
CA ALA A 352 8.80 -5.20 -20.20
C ALA A 352 8.03 -6.54 -20.13
N LEU A 353 8.73 -7.66 -19.94
CA LEU A 353 8.12 -8.98 -19.89
C LEU A 353 7.22 -9.17 -18.67
N ILE A 354 7.72 -8.85 -17.47
CA ILE A 354 6.99 -9.02 -16.21
C ILE A 354 5.74 -8.12 -16.20
N SER A 355 5.84 -6.87 -16.66
CA SER A 355 4.67 -5.97 -16.71
C SER A 355 3.60 -6.41 -17.70
N LEU A 356 3.96 -7.02 -18.83
CA LEU A 356 3.00 -7.56 -19.81
C LEU A 356 2.31 -8.83 -19.33
N LEU A 357 2.99 -9.65 -18.52
CA LEU A 357 2.45 -10.88 -17.92
C LEU A 357 1.73 -10.65 -16.58
N ASN A 358 1.47 -9.39 -16.20
CA ASN A 358 0.90 -9.01 -14.90
C ASN A 358 1.66 -9.63 -13.71
N GLY A 359 2.99 -9.65 -13.78
CA GLY A 359 3.82 -10.07 -12.65
C GLY A 359 3.85 -9.02 -11.56
N SER A 360 3.85 -9.47 -10.31
CA SER A 360 4.01 -8.65 -9.11
C SER A 360 5.04 -9.25 -8.16
N ASP A 361 5.34 -8.57 -7.05
CA ASP A 361 6.17 -9.13 -5.97
C ASP A 361 7.65 -9.40 -6.34
N MET A 362 8.18 -8.69 -7.34
CA MET A 362 9.59 -8.79 -7.77
C MET A 362 10.47 -7.76 -7.03
N HIS A 363 10.32 -7.66 -5.71
CA HIS A 363 11.09 -6.75 -4.85
C HIS A 363 12.55 -7.22 -4.65
N PHE A 364 13.36 -6.41 -3.95
CA PHE A 364 14.81 -6.61 -3.84
C PHE A 364 15.26 -8.01 -3.39
N GLU A 365 14.49 -8.69 -2.54
CA GLU A 365 14.86 -10.05 -2.07
C GLU A 365 14.69 -11.14 -3.12
N ASN A 366 13.88 -10.88 -4.17
CA ASN A 366 13.58 -11.82 -5.25
C ASN A 366 14.49 -11.63 -6.48
N ILE A 367 15.52 -10.78 -6.39
CA ILE A 367 16.52 -10.56 -7.44
C ILE A 367 17.92 -10.90 -6.95
N ILE A 368 18.64 -11.69 -7.75
CA ILE A 368 20.06 -11.98 -7.57
C ILE A 368 20.85 -11.37 -8.72
N SER A 369 21.88 -10.59 -8.37
CA SER A 369 22.83 -10.06 -9.34
C SER A 369 23.94 -11.07 -9.63
N HIS A 370 23.84 -11.73 -10.77
CA HIS A 370 24.76 -12.78 -11.23
C HIS A 370 25.60 -12.28 -12.42
N ASN A 371 26.66 -11.52 -12.12
CA ASN A 371 27.45 -10.79 -13.11
C ASN A 371 26.53 -9.88 -13.93
N GLN A 372 26.54 -9.99 -15.27
CA GLN A 372 25.74 -9.18 -16.18
C GLN A 372 24.27 -9.63 -16.31
N TYR A 373 23.79 -10.50 -15.42
CA TYR A 373 22.44 -11.06 -15.44
C TYR A 373 21.66 -10.71 -14.17
N PRO A 374 20.54 -9.98 -14.28
CA PRO A 374 19.52 -9.92 -13.23
C PRO A 374 18.71 -11.22 -13.23
N CYS A 375 18.79 -11.98 -12.15
CA CYS A 375 18.09 -13.26 -12.01
C CYS A 375 16.91 -13.12 -11.06
N ILE A 376 15.70 -13.33 -11.57
CA ILE A 376 14.49 -13.47 -10.76
C ILE A 376 14.48 -14.89 -10.17
N ILE A 377 14.27 -15.01 -8.86
CA ILE A 377 14.27 -16.31 -8.17
C ILE A 377 12.87 -16.77 -7.73
N ASP A 378 11.84 -15.94 -7.87
CA ASP A 378 10.45 -16.36 -7.65
C ASP A 378 9.53 -15.83 -8.75
N PHE A 379 8.72 -16.73 -9.33
CA PHE A 379 7.83 -16.46 -10.46
C PHE A 379 6.36 -16.80 -10.14
N GLU A 380 6.05 -17.15 -8.89
CA GLU A 380 4.74 -17.67 -8.51
C GLU A 380 3.61 -16.63 -8.57
N THR A 381 3.97 -15.35 -8.57
CA THR A 381 3.12 -14.16 -8.69
C THR A 381 3.09 -13.59 -10.11
N LEU A 382 3.42 -14.38 -11.12
CA LEU A 382 3.05 -14.06 -12.51
C LEU A 382 1.54 -14.22 -12.70
N PHE A 383 0.94 -13.46 -13.62
CA PHE A 383 -0.49 -13.48 -13.90
C PHE A 383 -1.36 -13.12 -12.67
N THR A 384 -0.94 -12.13 -11.88
CA THR A 384 -1.71 -11.68 -10.71
C THR A 384 -3.04 -11.05 -11.12
N GLN A 385 -4.07 -11.32 -10.32
CA GLN A 385 -5.40 -10.70 -10.39
C GLN A 385 -5.60 -9.77 -9.19
N PHE A 386 -6.36 -8.68 -9.37
CA PHE A 386 -6.57 -7.65 -8.33
C PHE A 386 -8.04 -7.17 -8.22
N ASP A 387 -9.00 -7.83 -8.89
CA ASP A 387 -10.42 -7.45 -8.89
C ASP A 387 -11.21 -7.92 -7.65
N PHE A 388 -10.51 -8.32 -6.58
CA PHE A 388 -11.08 -8.94 -5.38
C PHE A 388 -11.43 -7.96 -4.24
N LEU A 389 -11.18 -6.65 -4.39
CA LEU A 389 -11.50 -5.63 -3.38
C LEU A 389 -12.86 -4.98 -3.63
N TYR A 390 -13.59 -4.67 -2.55
CA TYR A 390 -14.87 -3.96 -2.60
C TYR A 390 -14.73 -2.59 -3.29
N ASN A 391 -15.79 -2.12 -3.95
CA ASN A 391 -15.78 -0.92 -4.80
C ASN A 391 -14.82 -0.97 -6.00
N SER A 392 -14.45 -2.14 -6.51
CA SER A 392 -13.53 -2.22 -7.65
C SER A 392 -14.03 -1.54 -8.93
N SER A 393 -15.34 -1.36 -9.04
CA SER A 393 -15.97 -0.62 -10.12
C SER A 393 -15.72 0.89 -10.06
N ASN A 394 -15.38 1.48 -8.90
CA ASN A 394 -15.10 2.91 -8.75
C ASN A 394 -13.97 3.35 -9.70
N ALA A 395 -14.14 4.49 -10.38
CA ALA A 395 -13.16 5.02 -11.34
C ALA A 395 -11.77 5.23 -10.71
N ASN A 396 -11.67 5.71 -9.47
CA ASN A 396 -10.39 5.85 -8.76
C ASN A 396 -9.73 4.49 -8.51
N ASN A 397 -10.49 3.51 -8.02
CA ASN A 397 -9.99 2.16 -7.81
C ASN A 397 -9.54 1.53 -9.14
N LYS A 398 -10.26 1.78 -10.23
CA LYS A 398 -9.85 1.35 -11.58
C LYS A 398 -8.54 1.98 -12.03
N VAL A 399 -8.29 3.26 -11.72
CA VAL A 399 -6.99 3.91 -11.96
C VAL A 399 -5.88 3.20 -11.17
N LEU A 400 -6.08 3.00 -9.87
CA LEU A 400 -5.11 2.34 -8.99
C LEU A 400 -4.83 0.89 -9.44
N PHE A 401 -5.86 0.09 -9.70
CA PHE A 401 -5.69 -1.30 -10.16
C PHE A 401 -5.00 -1.41 -11.50
N ASN A 402 -5.26 -0.46 -12.42
CA ASN A 402 -4.50 -0.40 -13.65
C ASN A 402 -3.01 -0.18 -13.37
N GLN A 403 -2.60 0.57 -12.35
CA GLN A 403 -1.17 0.72 -12.03
C GLN A 403 -0.59 -0.53 -11.36
N VAL A 404 -1.34 -1.16 -10.46
CA VAL A 404 -0.93 -2.40 -9.78
C VAL A 404 -0.71 -3.55 -10.78
N LEU A 405 -1.52 -3.63 -11.84
CA LEU A 405 -1.38 -4.64 -12.89
C LEU A 405 -0.39 -4.24 -14.01
N ASN A 406 0.34 -3.14 -13.86
CA ASN A 406 1.31 -2.63 -14.84
C ASN A 406 2.67 -2.41 -14.17
N LEU A 407 3.52 -1.55 -14.77
CA LEU A 407 4.90 -1.28 -14.34
C LEU A 407 5.04 -1.05 -12.83
N SER A 408 4.16 -0.24 -12.23
CA SER A 408 4.24 0.15 -10.82
C SER A 408 4.04 -1.01 -9.84
N GLY A 409 3.22 -2.01 -10.18
CA GLY A 409 2.97 -3.14 -9.29
C GLY A 409 3.92 -4.33 -9.46
N THR A 410 4.89 -4.23 -10.38
CA THR A 410 5.87 -5.32 -10.60
C THR A 410 6.77 -5.55 -9.40
N GLY A 411 7.08 -4.50 -8.61
CA GLY A 411 8.13 -4.52 -7.60
C GLY A 411 9.54 -4.28 -8.16
N LEU A 412 9.70 -4.19 -9.48
CA LEU A 412 11.01 -3.99 -10.13
C LEU A 412 11.49 -2.52 -10.08
N LEU A 413 10.55 -1.58 -10.08
CA LEU A 413 10.81 -0.15 -10.19
C LEU A 413 10.67 0.55 -8.83
N PRO A 414 11.39 1.67 -8.60
CA PRO A 414 11.36 2.39 -7.34
C PRO A 414 9.95 2.74 -6.92
N ILE A 415 9.63 2.45 -5.66
CA ILE A 415 8.33 2.77 -5.07
C ILE A 415 8.52 3.12 -3.60
N GLY A 416 8.07 4.31 -3.21
CA GLY A 416 8.17 4.79 -1.85
C GLY A 416 7.10 4.17 -0.95
N PHE A 417 7.51 3.33 0.00
CA PHE A 417 6.67 2.82 1.07
C PHE A 417 6.92 3.60 2.36
N ARG A 418 5.85 4.09 2.99
CA ARG A 418 5.94 4.68 4.33
C ARG A 418 5.58 3.61 5.36
N LEU A 419 6.53 3.25 6.21
CA LEU A 419 6.26 2.37 7.35
C LEU A 419 5.52 3.15 8.46
N PRO A 420 4.68 2.48 9.27
CA PRO A 420 4.11 3.10 10.47
C PRO A 420 5.21 3.73 11.33
N ASN A 421 4.96 4.95 11.84
CA ASN A 421 5.90 5.73 12.67
C ASN A 421 7.17 6.23 11.97
N MET A 422 7.30 6.11 10.63
CA MET A 422 8.37 6.77 9.87
C MET A 422 7.88 7.96 9.06
N THR A 423 8.66 9.04 9.07
CA THR A 423 8.40 10.24 8.24
C THR A 423 8.76 10.01 6.78
N ASP A 424 9.84 9.27 6.55
CA ASP A 424 10.47 9.10 5.23
C ASP A 424 9.99 7.83 4.52
N GLU A 425 9.93 7.90 3.20
CA GLU A 425 9.62 6.75 2.34
C GLU A 425 10.86 5.88 2.11
N ILE A 426 10.69 4.56 2.16
CA ILE A 426 11.71 3.56 1.87
C ILE A 426 11.42 2.90 0.52
N ASP A 427 12.46 2.72 -0.28
CA ASP A 427 12.39 1.96 -1.53
C ASP A 427 12.67 0.48 -1.29
N LEU A 428 11.67 -0.37 -1.57
CA LEU A 428 11.77 -1.83 -1.49
C LEU A 428 11.81 -2.48 -2.89
N SER A 429 12.01 -1.70 -3.95
CA SER A 429 12.07 -2.24 -5.31
C SER A 429 13.33 -3.07 -5.57
N ALA A 430 13.31 -3.85 -6.66
CA ALA A 430 14.50 -4.55 -7.14
C ALA A 430 15.70 -3.63 -7.46
N LEU A 431 15.45 -2.37 -7.80
CA LEU A 431 16.51 -1.37 -8.06
C LEU A 431 17.02 -0.69 -6.79
N SER A 432 16.43 -0.95 -5.63
CA SER A 432 16.88 -0.36 -4.37
C SER A 432 18.33 -0.77 -4.08
N VAL A 433 19.20 0.24 -3.90
CA VAL A 433 20.64 0.03 -3.67
C VAL A 433 20.97 -0.01 -2.16
N SER A 434 19.98 0.22 -1.29
CA SER A 434 20.11 0.40 0.17
C SER A 434 21.40 1.14 0.58
N THR A 435 21.33 2.46 0.61
CA THR A 435 22.38 3.31 1.17
C THR A 435 22.06 3.64 2.63
N THR A 436 22.99 3.24 3.48
CA THR A 436 23.33 3.78 4.82
C THR A 436 22.41 3.58 6.02
N ASN A 437 21.08 3.41 5.91
CA ASN A 437 20.25 3.06 7.08
C ASN A 437 19.34 1.86 6.74
N PRO A 438 19.54 0.68 7.33
CA PRO A 438 18.56 -0.39 7.20
C PRO A 438 17.24 0.11 7.79
N ALA A 439 16.16 -0.01 7.03
CA ALA A 439 14.82 0.28 7.55
C ALA A 439 14.64 -0.54 8.84
N SER A 440 14.36 0.13 9.97
CA SER A 440 14.08 -0.58 11.21
C SER A 440 12.59 -0.65 11.44
N ARG A 441 12.11 -1.80 11.91
CA ARG A 441 10.74 -1.98 12.37
C ARG A 441 10.78 -2.25 13.87
N GLU A 442 9.92 -1.55 14.61
CA GLU A 442 9.69 -1.88 16.00
C GLU A 442 9.00 -3.24 16.09
N MET A 443 9.64 -4.21 16.74
CA MET A 443 9.13 -5.57 16.90
C MET A 443 9.24 -6.00 18.35
N LEU A 444 8.29 -6.84 18.79
CA LEU A 444 8.30 -7.42 20.12
C LEU A 444 9.27 -8.61 20.14
N VAL A 445 10.41 -8.46 20.85
CA VAL A 445 11.49 -9.45 20.87
C VAL A 445 11.65 -10.05 22.27
N ALA A 446 11.84 -11.37 22.34
CA ALA A 446 12.17 -12.06 23.59
C ALA A 446 13.63 -11.77 24.01
N LYS A 447 13.83 -11.31 25.24
CA LYS A 447 15.14 -11.05 25.86
C LYS A 447 15.38 -11.94 27.06
N ASN A 448 16.67 -12.07 27.41
CA ASN A 448 17.14 -12.87 28.54
C ASN A 448 16.53 -14.29 28.53
N ILE A 449 16.43 -14.88 27.34
CA ILE A 449 15.83 -16.20 27.16
C ILE A 449 16.59 -17.21 28.03
N TYR A 450 15.83 -18.06 28.73
CA TYR A 450 16.35 -19.06 29.67
C TYR A 450 16.97 -18.49 30.96
N THR A 451 16.52 -17.31 31.39
CA THR A 451 16.79 -16.76 32.73
C THR A 451 15.50 -16.36 33.45
N ASP A 452 15.60 -16.05 34.74
CA ASP A 452 14.49 -15.52 35.56
C ASP A 452 14.09 -14.07 35.20
N ASP A 453 14.87 -13.42 34.32
CA ASP A 453 14.62 -12.09 33.76
C ASP A 453 14.08 -12.16 32.32
N MET A 454 13.64 -13.34 31.87
CA MET A 454 13.04 -13.53 30.54
C MET A 454 11.83 -12.61 30.37
N CYS A 455 11.83 -11.80 29.31
CA CYS A 455 10.78 -10.82 29.05
C CYS A 455 10.63 -10.55 27.55
N PHE A 456 9.56 -9.85 27.16
CA PHE A 456 9.39 -9.30 25.82
C PHE A 456 9.51 -7.78 25.86
N VAL A 457 10.32 -7.23 24.96
CA VAL A 457 10.52 -5.78 24.82
C VAL A 457 10.37 -5.37 23.36
N TYR A 458 9.85 -4.17 23.12
CA TYR A 458 9.84 -3.59 21.78
C TYR A 458 11.24 -3.08 21.44
N GLU A 459 11.79 -3.56 20.32
CA GLU A 459 13.08 -3.12 19.81
C GLU A 459 12.98 -2.78 18.32
N ASN A 460 13.75 -1.77 17.91
CA ASN A 460 13.95 -1.44 16.50
C ASN A 460 14.87 -2.49 15.86
N VAL A 461 14.27 -3.46 15.19
CA VAL A 461 15.01 -4.49 14.45
C VAL A 461 15.31 -3.95 13.07
N SER A 462 16.60 -3.87 12.72
CA SER A 462 17.01 -3.54 11.36
C SER A 462 16.58 -4.63 10.39
N ILE A 463 15.91 -4.27 9.30
CA ILE A 463 15.70 -5.10 8.13
C ILE A 463 17.05 -5.22 7.41
N SER A 464 17.98 -5.94 8.02
CA SER A 464 19.32 -6.16 7.49
C SER A 464 19.38 -7.53 6.83
N ASN A 465 19.03 -7.58 5.55
CA ASN A 465 19.48 -8.66 4.69
C ASN A 465 20.53 -8.08 3.73
N ILE A 466 21.66 -8.78 3.60
CA ILE A 466 22.66 -8.52 2.55
C ILE A 466 21.90 -8.58 1.23
N SER A 467 21.66 -7.43 0.62
CA SER A 467 20.78 -7.36 -0.54
C SER A 467 21.51 -7.93 -1.76
N LYS A 468 21.02 -9.08 -2.25
CA LYS A 468 21.61 -9.88 -3.34
C LYS A 468 21.36 -9.25 -4.72
N ASN A 469 20.48 -8.25 -4.80
CA ASN A 469 20.15 -7.49 -6.00
C ASN A 469 21.16 -6.39 -6.35
N LYS A 470 22.13 -6.06 -5.47
CA LYS A 470 23.09 -4.99 -5.73
C LYS A 470 24.07 -5.35 -6.85
N VAL A 471 24.07 -4.54 -7.90
CA VAL A 471 25.09 -4.59 -8.94
C VAL A 471 26.39 -4.02 -8.38
N THR A 472 27.47 -4.78 -8.53
CA THR A 472 28.81 -4.35 -8.11
C THR A 472 29.78 -4.39 -9.29
N LEU A 473 30.67 -3.40 -9.36
CA LEU A 473 31.81 -3.37 -10.26
C LEU A 473 33.08 -3.49 -9.44
N ASN A 474 33.84 -4.56 -9.62
CA ASN A 474 35.00 -4.87 -8.77
C ASN A 474 34.67 -4.74 -7.27
N GLN A 475 33.54 -5.33 -6.85
CA GLN A 475 32.98 -5.29 -5.48
C GLN A 475 32.46 -3.94 -4.99
N LYS A 476 32.52 -2.86 -5.78
CA LYS A 476 31.93 -1.56 -5.41
C LYS A 476 30.48 -1.48 -5.89
N PRO A 477 29.49 -1.19 -5.02
CA PRO A 477 28.10 -1.05 -5.43
C PRO A 477 27.92 0.15 -6.36
N LEU A 478 27.05 0.02 -7.35
CA LEU A 478 26.72 1.07 -8.31
C LEU A 478 25.25 1.49 -8.18
N ASP A 479 25.00 2.79 -8.32
CA ASP A 479 23.63 3.33 -8.38
C ASP A 479 23.07 3.19 -9.81
N TYR A 480 21.88 2.61 -9.94
CA TYR A 480 21.17 2.46 -11.21
C TYR A 480 20.87 3.81 -11.87
N LYS A 481 20.80 4.90 -11.10
CA LYS A 481 20.53 6.25 -11.62
C LYS A 481 21.50 6.67 -12.72
N THR A 482 22.76 6.21 -12.65
CA THR A 482 23.79 6.47 -13.67
C THR A 482 23.57 5.65 -14.95
N PHE A 483 22.83 4.56 -14.88
CA PHE A 483 22.65 3.59 -15.97
C PHE A 483 21.21 3.54 -16.52
N LYS A 484 20.34 4.49 -16.16
CA LYS A 484 18.93 4.56 -16.61
C LYS A 484 18.75 4.42 -18.12
N GLN A 485 19.65 5.01 -18.91
CA GLN A 485 19.62 4.91 -20.37
C GLN A 485 19.60 3.45 -20.85
N TYR A 486 20.38 2.56 -20.24
CA TYR A 486 20.41 1.15 -20.62
C TYR A 486 19.12 0.42 -20.25
N ILE A 487 18.49 0.79 -19.13
CA ILE A 487 17.16 0.29 -18.75
C ILE A 487 16.14 0.70 -19.81
N TYR A 488 16.14 1.96 -20.25
CA TYR A 488 15.27 2.44 -21.33
C TYR A 488 15.52 1.69 -22.64
N MET A 489 16.77 1.51 -23.04
CA MET A 489 17.13 0.80 -24.27
C MET A 489 16.64 -0.65 -24.26
N GLY A 490 16.84 -1.37 -23.14
CA GLY A 490 16.41 -2.76 -23.02
C GLY A 490 14.89 -2.91 -22.97
N PHE A 491 14.21 -1.99 -22.28
CA PHE A 491 12.76 -1.97 -22.21
C PHE A 491 12.12 -1.67 -23.56
N ASN A 492 12.54 -0.59 -24.22
CA ASN A 492 11.97 -0.15 -25.49
C ASN A 492 12.20 -1.20 -26.59
N ALA A 493 13.44 -1.69 -26.75
CA ALA A 493 13.75 -2.71 -27.75
C ALA A 493 12.94 -4.01 -27.54
N THR A 494 12.65 -4.36 -26.29
CA THR A 494 11.81 -5.53 -25.97
C THR A 494 10.34 -5.27 -26.35
N LEU A 495 9.79 -4.11 -26.00
CA LEU A 495 8.41 -3.77 -26.36
C LEU A 495 8.20 -3.65 -27.87
N GLU A 496 9.15 -3.04 -28.58
CA GLU A 496 9.15 -2.95 -30.05
C GLU A 496 9.15 -4.34 -30.67
N TRP A 497 10.08 -5.21 -30.26
CA TRP A 497 10.14 -6.58 -30.76
C TRP A 497 8.85 -7.36 -30.46
N ILE A 498 8.26 -7.20 -29.27
CA ILE A 498 6.99 -7.83 -28.92
C ILE A 498 5.86 -7.33 -29.83
N PHE A 499 5.79 -6.02 -30.06
CA PHE A 499 4.78 -5.39 -30.90
C PHE A 499 4.85 -5.89 -32.35
N GLU A 500 6.06 -5.94 -32.92
CA GLU A 500 6.31 -6.45 -34.28
C GLU A 500 5.95 -7.94 -34.41
N ASN A 501 6.18 -8.74 -33.36
CA ASN A 501 6.00 -10.20 -33.38
C ASN A 501 4.69 -10.67 -32.71
N ILE A 502 3.76 -9.76 -32.46
CA ILE A 502 2.58 -10.03 -31.61
C ILE A 502 1.69 -11.16 -32.15
N LYS A 503 1.61 -11.31 -33.48
CA LYS A 503 0.83 -12.36 -34.14
C LYS A 503 1.35 -13.76 -33.84
N ILE A 504 2.65 -13.92 -33.60
CA ILE A 504 3.30 -15.19 -33.26
C ILE A 504 3.34 -15.37 -31.74
N LEU A 505 3.69 -14.31 -31.01
CA LEU A 505 3.81 -14.34 -29.56
C LEU A 505 2.48 -14.62 -28.86
N LYS A 506 1.37 -14.03 -29.31
CA LYS A 506 0.08 -14.21 -28.62
C LYS A 506 -0.39 -15.68 -28.61
N PRO A 507 -0.41 -16.43 -29.73
CA PRO A 507 -0.68 -17.87 -29.70
C PRO A 507 0.35 -18.68 -28.90
N PHE A 508 1.62 -18.29 -28.96
CA PHE A 508 2.68 -18.93 -28.17
C PHE A 508 2.41 -18.79 -26.66
N ILE A 509 2.13 -17.57 -26.18
CA ILE A 509 1.77 -17.31 -24.78
C ILE A 509 0.52 -18.10 -24.38
N ALA A 510 -0.53 -18.06 -25.22
CA ALA A 510 -1.77 -18.79 -24.97
C ALA A 510 -1.53 -20.29 -24.76
N LYS A 511 -0.67 -20.91 -25.58
CA LYS A 511 -0.34 -22.33 -25.46
C LYS A 511 0.59 -22.63 -24.27
N THR A 512 1.65 -21.85 -24.12
CA THR A 512 2.71 -22.09 -23.13
C THR A 512 2.22 -21.87 -21.69
N PHE A 513 1.31 -20.92 -21.48
CA PHE A 513 0.78 -20.58 -20.16
C PHE A 513 -0.63 -21.13 -19.90
N SER A 514 -1.12 -22.06 -20.70
CA SER A 514 -2.45 -22.68 -20.49
C SER A 514 -2.44 -23.66 -19.31
N ASN A 515 -3.49 -23.62 -18.50
CA ASN A 515 -3.79 -24.59 -17.45
C ASN A 515 -2.70 -24.76 -16.37
N LEU A 516 -2.03 -23.67 -15.99
CA LEU A 516 -0.99 -23.66 -14.96
C LEU A 516 -1.55 -23.16 -13.63
N GLN A 517 -1.10 -23.75 -12.52
CA GLN A 517 -1.42 -23.26 -11.18
C GLN A 517 -0.58 -22.03 -10.84
N LEU A 518 -1.21 -21.01 -10.25
CA LEU A 518 -0.60 -19.73 -9.88
C LEU A 518 -0.93 -19.39 -8.43
N ARG A 519 0.01 -18.80 -7.69
CA ARG A 519 -0.30 -18.22 -6.38
C ARG A 519 -1.04 -16.90 -6.59
N GLN A 520 -2.02 -16.61 -5.74
CA GLN A 520 -2.68 -15.30 -5.68
C GLN A 520 -2.54 -14.73 -4.28
N VAL A 521 -1.83 -13.60 -4.17
CA VAL A 521 -1.64 -12.90 -2.90
C VAL A 521 -2.84 -12.00 -2.68
N MET A 522 -3.82 -12.49 -1.92
CA MET A 522 -5.10 -11.80 -1.68
C MET A 522 -4.96 -10.64 -0.67
N LYS A 523 -3.99 -10.74 0.24
CA LYS A 523 -3.69 -9.79 1.30
C LYS A 523 -2.21 -9.89 1.63
N ALA A 524 -1.60 -8.75 1.95
CA ALA A 524 -0.17 -8.70 2.27
C ALA A 524 0.16 -9.60 3.47
N THR A 525 1.20 -10.44 3.34
CA THR A 525 1.62 -11.40 4.38
C THR A 525 1.83 -10.74 5.74
N ALA A 526 2.38 -9.52 5.78
CA ALA A 526 2.63 -8.78 7.02
C ALA A 526 1.37 -8.62 7.89
N LEU A 527 0.19 -8.44 7.29
CA LEU A 527 -1.07 -8.30 8.03
C LEU A 527 -1.50 -9.61 8.69
N TYR A 528 -1.23 -10.75 8.06
CA TYR A 528 -1.44 -12.06 8.70
C TYR A 528 -0.43 -12.33 9.80
N GLY A 529 0.85 -12.00 9.56
CA GLY A 529 1.91 -12.14 10.55
C GLY A 529 1.59 -11.41 11.85
N GLU A 530 1.09 -10.17 11.76
CA GLU A 530 0.66 -9.40 12.93
C GLU A 530 -0.44 -10.11 13.74
N LEU A 531 -1.47 -10.67 13.09
CA LEU A 531 -2.51 -11.42 13.79
C LEU A 531 -1.98 -12.69 14.44
N ILE A 532 -1.12 -13.44 13.74
CA ILE A 532 -0.50 -14.67 14.25
C ILE A 532 0.39 -14.39 15.46
N ASP A 533 1.13 -13.27 15.46
CA ASP A 533 1.97 -12.83 16.57
C ASP A 533 1.17 -12.52 17.85
N TYR A 534 -0.13 -12.19 17.72
CA TYR A 534 -1.03 -12.03 18.87
C TYR A 534 -1.61 -13.34 19.38
N MET A 535 -1.68 -14.40 18.56
CA MET A 535 -2.35 -15.66 18.90
C MET A 535 -1.67 -16.45 20.02
N ASP A 536 -0.35 -16.32 20.19
CA ASP A 536 0.42 -17.01 21.23
C ASP A 536 0.39 -16.27 22.60
N HIS A 537 -0.45 -15.24 22.75
CA HIS A 537 -0.64 -14.57 24.04
C HIS A 537 -1.35 -15.50 25.05
N PRO A 538 -0.91 -15.57 26.34
CA PRO A 538 -1.45 -16.50 27.33
C PRO A 538 -2.96 -16.42 27.55
N HIS A 539 -3.56 -15.25 27.30
CA HIS A 539 -5.02 -15.06 27.35
C HIS A 539 -5.79 -15.95 26.36
N TYR A 540 -5.27 -16.09 25.13
CA TYR A 540 -5.88 -16.88 24.05
C TYR A 540 -5.50 -18.36 24.16
N LEU A 541 -4.30 -18.65 24.66
CA LEU A 541 -3.77 -20.02 24.80
C LEU A 541 -4.50 -20.87 25.87
N ARG A 542 -5.43 -20.28 26.61
CA ARG A 542 -6.31 -20.98 27.57
C ARG A 542 -7.66 -21.38 26.99
N ASP A 543 -8.17 -20.66 25.99
CA ASP A 543 -9.54 -20.82 25.49
C ASP A 543 -9.64 -20.44 24.00
N MET A 544 -9.96 -21.43 23.16
CA MET A 544 -10.02 -21.31 21.71
C MET A 544 -11.06 -20.30 21.24
N ILE A 545 -12.16 -20.12 21.97
CA ILE A 545 -13.21 -19.14 21.60
C ILE A 545 -12.64 -17.72 21.59
N LYS A 546 -11.75 -17.39 22.54
CA LYS A 546 -11.12 -16.07 22.60
C LYS A 546 -10.16 -15.85 21.44
N LEU A 547 -9.48 -16.92 21.02
CA LEU A 547 -8.60 -16.90 19.85
C LEU A 547 -9.42 -16.73 18.57
N GLU A 548 -10.51 -17.46 18.40
CA GLU A 548 -11.42 -17.29 17.26
C GLU A 548 -12.04 -15.87 17.24
N LYS A 549 -12.34 -15.29 18.42
CA LYS A 549 -12.77 -13.88 18.52
C LYS A 549 -11.68 -12.89 18.10
N LEU A 550 -10.41 -13.14 18.39
CA LEU A 550 -9.30 -12.33 17.87
C LEU A 550 -9.26 -12.38 16.33
N LEU A 551 -9.43 -13.58 15.76
CA LEU A 551 -9.41 -13.81 14.31
C LEU A 551 -10.64 -13.25 13.58
N GLU A 552 -11.73 -12.96 14.29
CA GLU A 552 -12.91 -12.26 13.75
C GLU A 552 -12.51 -10.93 13.07
N ASN A 553 -11.50 -10.23 13.58
CA ASN A 553 -11.01 -8.98 13.00
C ASN A 553 -10.59 -9.11 11.52
N ASN A 554 -10.27 -10.32 11.07
CA ASN A 554 -9.93 -10.61 9.69
C ASN A 554 -11.11 -10.37 8.71
N TRP A 555 -12.37 -10.42 9.19
CA TRP A 555 -13.58 -10.07 8.42
C TRP A 555 -13.72 -8.58 8.11
N ALA A 556 -12.98 -7.70 8.79
CA ALA A 556 -12.99 -6.27 8.52
C ALA A 556 -12.25 -5.90 7.22
N TYR A 557 -11.49 -6.83 6.63
CA TYR A 557 -10.76 -6.58 5.39
C TYR A 557 -11.73 -6.39 4.19
N PRO A 558 -11.55 -5.37 3.34
CA PRO A 558 -12.57 -4.94 2.37
C PRO A 558 -12.59 -5.80 1.09
N TYR A 559 -12.74 -7.12 1.23
CA TYR A 559 -12.94 -8.01 0.09
C TYR A 559 -14.29 -7.77 -0.58
N ALA A 560 -14.33 -7.90 -1.91
CA ALA A 560 -15.57 -7.90 -2.69
C ALA A 560 -16.41 -9.16 -2.44
N ASP A 561 -15.74 -10.27 -2.15
CA ASP A 561 -16.35 -11.57 -1.87
C ASP A 561 -15.76 -12.14 -0.58
N LEU A 562 -16.56 -12.20 0.48
CA LEU A 562 -16.11 -12.59 1.82
C LEU A 562 -15.92 -14.10 1.98
N ARG A 563 -16.26 -14.93 0.97
CA ARG A 563 -16.18 -16.40 1.05
C ARG A 563 -14.78 -16.92 1.38
N LEU A 564 -13.71 -16.18 1.06
CA LEU A 564 -12.35 -16.64 1.33
C LEU A 564 -11.94 -16.55 2.81
N ILE A 565 -12.55 -15.64 3.58
CA ILE A 565 -12.07 -15.23 4.91
C ILE A 565 -12.06 -16.41 5.89
N LYS A 566 -13.05 -17.31 5.79
CA LYS A 566 -13.09 -18.53 6.62
C LYS A 566 -11.85 -19.42 6.39
N TYR A 567 -11.33 -19.49 5.17
CA TYR A 567 -10.13 -20.29 4.88
C TYR A 567 -8.86 -19.58 5.35
N GLU A 568 -8.83 -18.24 5.33
CA GLU A 568 -7.75 -17.48 5.97
C GLU A 568 -7.67 -17.80 7.47
N ILE A 569 -8.82 -17.81 8.15
CA ILE A 569 -8.91 -18.17 9.57
C ILE A 569 -8.47 -19.62 9.80
N MET A 570 -8.87 -20.56 8.94
CA MET A 570 -8.45 -21.96 9.03
C MET A 570 -6.93 -22.13 8.95
N ASP A 571 -6.27 -21.43 8.02
CA ASP A 571 -4.80 -21.45 7.89
C ASP A 571 -4.11 -20.80 9.12
N MET A 572 -4.63 -19.66 9.58
CA MET A 572 -4.08 -18.99 10.76
C MET A 572 -4.23 -19.83 12.04
N LEU A 573 -5.30 -20.60 12.20
CA LEU A 573 -5.47 -21.55 13.31
C LEU A 573 -4.38 -22.64 13.34
N HIS A 574 -3.66 -22.85 12.25
CA HIS A 574 -2.47 -23.71 12.17
C HIS A 574 -1.14 -22.95 12.37
N MET A 575 -1.18 -21.66 12.73
CA MET A 575 -0.03 -20.75 12.78
C MET A 575 0.70 -20.69 11.43
N GLU A 576 -0.08 -20.61 10.35
CA GLU A 576 0.39 -20.48 8.97
C GLU A 576 -0.16 -19.23 8.30
N ILE A 577 0.61 -18.70 7.35
CA ILE A 577 0.14 -17.60 6.51
C ILE A 577 -0.84 -18.17 5.48
N PRO A 578 -2.04 -17.61 5.33
CA PRO A 578 -3.00 -18.05 4.33
C PRO A 578 -2.44 -18.08 2.91
N ILE A 579 -2.80 -19.10 2.14
CA ILE A 579 -2.36 -19.24 0.76
C ILE A 579 -3.50 -19.64 -0.18
N PHE A 580 -3.52 -18.98 -1.34
CA PHE A 580 -4.52 -19.20 -2.37
C PHE A 580 -3.88 -19.40 -3.73
N TYR A 581 -4.54 -20.22 -4.53
CA TYR A 581 -4.13 -20.52 -5.89
C TYR A 581 -5.25 -20.26 -6.88
N THR A 582 -4.91 -20.00 -8.13
CA THR A 582 -5.85 -20.07 -9.25
C THR A 582 -5.21 -20.84 -10.40
N ASN A 583 -5.97 -21.09 -11.45
CA ASN A 583 -5.44 -21.64 -12.69
C ASN A 583 -5.45 -20.54 -13.77
N THR A 584 -4.40 -20.46 -14.58
CA THR A 584 -4.26 -19.45 -15.64
C THR A 584 -5.48 -19.38 -16.57
N SER A 585 -6.19 -20.49 -16.79
CA SER A 585 -7.33 -20.60 -17.69
C SER A 585 -8.70 -20.50 -17.00
N GLU A 586 -8.75 -20.47 -15.67
CA GLU A 586 -9.99 -20.58 -14.89
C GLU A 586 -10.28 -19.30 -14.09
N THR A 587 -11.45 -19.24 -13.45
CA THR A 587 -11.90 -18.09 -12.65
C THR A 587 -12.19 -18.42 -11.18
N TYR A 588 -11.87 -19.65 -10.75
CA TYR A 588 -11.99 -20.02 -9.34
C TYR A 588 -10.78 -19.54 -8.51
N LEU A 589 -10.98 -19.47 -7.20
CA LEU A 589 -9.90 -19.45 -6.21
C LEU A 589 -9.83 -20.81 -5.51
N LYS A 590 -8.65 -21.41 -5.42
CA LYS A 590 -8.38 -22.68 -4.75
C LYS A 590 -7.69 -22.39 -3.41
N THR A 591 -8.18 -23.00 -2.35
CA THR A 591 -7.71 -22.81 -0.97
C THR A 591 -6.55 -23.76 -0.65
N SER A 592 -5.90 -23.54 0.49
CA SER A 592 -4.91 -24.46 1.09
C SER A 592 -5.46 -25.88 1.28
N THR A 593 -6.76 -26.02 1.58
CA THR A 593 -7.48 -27.29 1.80
C THR A 593 -7.90 -28.01 0.51
N ASN A 594 -7.51 -27.48 -0.67
CA ASN A 594 -7.96 -27.93 -2.00
C ASN A 594 -9.47 -27.74 -2.27
N GLU A 595 -10.14 -26.86 -1.53
CA GLU A 595 -11.50 -26.43 -1.84
C GLU A 595 -11.48 -25.34 -2.91
N TYR A 596 -12.60 -25.19 -3.63
CA TYR A 596 -12.74 -24.26 -4.74
C TYR A 596 -13.84 -23.24 -4.47
N ILE A 597 -13.48 -21.96 -4.49
CA ILE A 597 -14.41 -20.85 -4.51
C ILE A 597 -14.70 -20.52 -5.98
N SER A 598 -15.82 -21.03 -6.48
CA SER A 598 -16.21 -20.89 -7.89
C SER A 598 -16.54 -19.44 -8.26
N LYS A 599 -16.18 -19.04 -9.49
CA LYS A 599 -16.48 -17.72 -10.08
C LYS A 599 -16.04 -16.57 -9.18
N TYR A 600 -14.83 -16.66 -8.65
CA TYR A 600 -14.26 -15.64 -7.77
C TYR A 600 -13.75 -14.44 -8.59
N PHE A 601 -13.10 -14.72 -9.72
CA PHE A 601 -12.66 -13.70 -10.68
C PHE A 601 -13.65 -13.53 -11.83
N ASN A 602 -13.69 -12.34 -12.43
CA ASN A 602 -14.58 -12.07 -13.58
C ASN A 602 -14.06 -12.66 -14.90
N GLU A 603 -12.74 -12.73 -15.06
CA GLU A 603 -12.05 -13.27 -16.24
C GLU A 603 -10.82 -14.09 -15.80
N SER A 604 -10.39 -15.04 -16.62
CA SER A 604 -9.20 -15.85 -16.28
C SER A 604 -7.91 -15.03 -16.41
N PRO A 605 -6.86 -15.35 -15.63
CA PRO A 605 -5.59 -14.63 -15.68
C PRO A 605 -4.96 -14.59 -17.08
N LEU A 606 -5.01 -15.70 -17.81
CA LEU A 606 -4.48 -15.78 -19.18
C LEU A 606 -5.29 -14.93 -20.15
N ALA A 607 -6.62 -14.95 -20.06
CA ALA A 607 -7.47 -14.13 -20.93
C ALA A 607 -7.16 -12.63 -20.76
N LYS A 608 -6.93 -12.19 -19.52
CA LYS A 608 -6.56 -10.81 -19.18
C LYS A 608 -5.22 -10.39 -19.81
N VAL A 609 -4.21 -11.25 -19.71
CA VAL A 609 -2.91 -11.03 -20.37
C VAL A 609 -3.07 -10.98 -21.89
N LEU A 610 -3.77 -11.93 -22.51
CA LEU A 610 -3.99 -11.95 -23.96
C LEU A 610 -4.77 -10.71 -24.45
N ASN A 611 -5.69 -10.18 -23.65
CA ASN A 611 -6.37 -8.92 -23.92
C ASN A 611 -5.41 -7.72 -23.87
N LYS A 612 -4.46 -7.70 -22.91
CA LYS A 612 -3.40 -6.68 -22.84
C LYS A 612 -2.53 -6.69 -24.10
N PHE A 613 -2.07 -7.86 -24.54
CA PHE A 613 -1.36 -7.99 -25.82
C PHE A 613 -2.21 -7.46 -26.98
N SER A 614 -3.50 -7.81 -27.05
CA SER A 614 -4.39 -7.35 -28.14
C SER A 614 -4.59 -5.84 -28.18
N LYS A 615 -4.30 -5.11 -27.10
CA LYS A 615 -4.42 -3.66 -26.98
C LYS A 615 -3.10 -2.91 -27.18
N LEU A 616 -2.00 -3.63 -27.47
CA LEU A 616 -0.74 -3.00 -27.81
C LEU A 616 -0.87 -2.27 -29.15
N THR A 617 -0.66 -0.97 -29.11
CA THR A 617 -0.63 -0.03 -30.24
C THR A 617 0.62 0.83 -30.09
N GLU A 618 1.07 1.50 -31.15
CA GLU A 618 2.21 2.43 -31.04
C GLU A 618 2.02 3.48 -29.94
N LYS A 619 0.79 4.00 -29.78
CA LYS A 619 0.45 4.92 -28.70
C LYS A 619 0.57 4.27 -27.33
N ALA A 620 0.12 3.02 -27.18
CA ALA A 620 0.25 2.28 -25.93
C ALA A 620 1.71 2.00 -25.58
N VAL A 621 2.56 1.66 -26.56
CA VAL A 621 4.01 1.46 -26.37
C VAL A 621 4.66 2.75 -25.87
N LYS A 622 4.48 3.87 -26.59
CA LYS A 622 5.00 5.19 -26.17
C LYS A 622 4.54 5.60 -24.77
N LYS A 623 3.28 5.29 -24.42
CA LYS A 623 2.76 5.54 -23.07
C LYS A 623 3.49 4.71 -22.00
N GLN A 624 3.83 3.44 -22.26
CA GLN A 624 4.59 2.61 -21.32
C GLN A 624 6.04 3.09 -21.17
N GLU A 625 6.69 3.52 -22.25
CA GLU A 625 8.04 4.11 -22.20
C GLU A 625 8.05 5.35 -21.30
N LEU A 626 7.05 6.23 -21.49
CA LEU A 626 6.89 7.41 -20.66
C LEU A 626 6.64 7.05 -19.20
N LYS A 627 5.79 6.05 -18.91
CA LYS A 627 5.57 5.55 -17.54
C LYS A 627 6.87 5.07 -16.90
N LEU A 628 7.71 4.33 -17.63
CA LEU A 628 9.00 3.87 -17.12
C LEU A 628 9.91 5.05 -16.75
N GLN A 629 10.04 6.04 -17.62
CA GLN A 629 10.86 7.23 -17.35
C GLN A 629 10.35 8.01 -16.14
N LEU A 630 9.03 8.13 -16.00
CA LEU A 630 8.39 8.76 -14.84
C LEU A 630 8.74 8.05 -13.53
N LEU A 631 8.57 6.73 -13.49
CA LEU A 631 8.85 5.91 -12.30
C LEU A 631 10.35 5.88 -11.94
N LEU A 632 11.23 6.20 -12.90
CA LEU A 632 12.68 6.36 -12.69
C LEU A 632 13.12 7.82 -12.41
N GLY A 633 12.16 8.71 -12.13
CA GLY A 633 12.43 10.06 -11.62
C GLY A 633 12.60 11.16 -12.68
N ASP A 634 12.25 10.93 -13.95
CA ASP A 634 12.53 11.88 -15.04
C ASP A 634 11.41 12.92 -15.29
N TYR A 635 10.38 13.00 -14.44
CA TYR A 635 9.22 13.90 -14.64
C TYR A 635 9.62 15.34 -15.00
N ASN A 636 10.44 15.98 -14.16
CA ASN A 636 10.86 17.37 -14.36
C ASN A 636 11.67 17.55 -15.65
N PHE A 637 12.53 16.59 -15.99
CA PHE A 637 13.31 16.62 -17.23
C PHE A 637 12.39 16.57 -18.46
N LEU A 638 11.44 15.62 -18.46
CA LEU A 638 10.51 15.40 -19.57
C LEU A 638 9.58 16.62 -19.78
N VAL A 639 9.03 17.17 -18.70
CA VAL A 639 8.18 18.37 -18.76
C VAL A 639 8.97 19.57 -19.31
N ASN A 640 10.19 19.80 -18.81
CA ASN A 640 11.04 20.89 -19.29
C ASN A 640 11.43 20.72 -20.76
N GLN A 641 11.74 19.50 -21.19
CA GLN A 641 12.04 19.19 -22.59
C GLN A 641 10.82 19.50 -23.48
N ARG A 642 9.62 19.07 -23.07
CA ARG A 642 8.38 19.38 -23.79
C ARG A 642 8.15 20.88 -23.89
N LYS A 643 8.25 21.62 -22.78
CA LYS A 643 8.07 23.07 -22.77
C LYS A 643 9.05 23.76 -23.72
N LYS A 644 10.33 23.36 -23.73
CA LYS A 644 11.33 23.88 -24.67
C LYS A 644 10.95 23.63 -26.13
N LEU A 645 10.41 22.46 -26.46
CA LEU A 645 9.96 22.14 -27.82
C LEU A 645 8.75 22.99 -28.24
N LEU A 646 7.77 23.14 -27.35
CA LEU A 646 6.58 23.97 -27.57
C LEU A 646 6.90 25.47 -27.66
N ILE A 647 7.91 25.95 -26.95
CA ILE A 647 8.35 27.36 -27.07
C ILE A 647 9.06 27.57 -28.41
N LYS A 648 9.85 26.59 -28.89
CA LYS A 648 10.52 26.67 -30.20
C LYS A 648 9.55 26.67 -31.39
N SER A 649 8.38 26.06 -31.26
CA SER A 649 7.35 26.08 -32.31
C SER A 649 6.63 27.43 -32.44
N ILE A 650 6.89 28.38 -31.54
CA ILE A 650 6.41 29.76 -31.68
C ILE A 650 7.16 30.42 -32.84
N SER A 651 6.59 30.41 -34.04
CA SER A 651 7.07 31.26 -35.13
C SER A 651 6.75 32.73 -34.80
N LYS A 652 7.60 33.67 -35.25
CA LYS A 652 7.38 35.13 -35.13
C LYS A 652 6.21 35.61 -36.02
N ASN A 653 5.07 34.96 -35.96
CA ASN A 653 3.86 35.41 -36.63
C ASN A 653 3.28 36.58 -35.83
N THR A 654 2.78 37.59 -36.54
CA THR A 654 1.95 38.64 -35.94
C THR A 654 0.76 37.97 -35.24
N LEU A 655 0.65 38.16 -33.92
CA LEU A 655 -0.44 37.64 -33.10
C LEU A 655 -1.79 37.87 -33.80
N ARG A 656 -2.47 36.78 -34.16
CA ARG A 656 -3.81 36.86 -34.75
C ARG A 656 -4.79 37.35 -33.69
N LYS A 657 -5.67 38.29 -34.08
CA LYS A 657 -6.82 38.68 -33.25
C LYS A 657 -7.94 37.66 -33.40
N TYR A 658 -8.56 37.27 -32.30
CA TYR A 658 -9.64 36.29 -32.29
C TYR A 658 -10.99 36.90 -31.92
N GLN A 659 -12.05 36.45 -32.60
CA GLN A 659 -13.43 36.79 -32.23
C GLN A 659 -13.89 35.94 -31.05
N ASP A 660 -14.87 36.43 -30.30
CA ASP A 660 -15.37 35.77 -29.08
C ASP A 660 -15.87 34.34 -29.33
N GLU A 661 -16.50 34.08 -30.47
CA GLU A 661 -16.91 32.73 -30.89
C GLU A 661 -15.71 31.77 -31.03
N GLU A 662 -14.59 32.24 -31.58
CA GLU A 662 -13.38 31.42 -31.73
C GLU A 662 -12.71 31.11 -30.38
N VAL A 663 -12.77 32.06 -29.44
CA VAL A 663 -12.30 31.86 -28.07
C VAL A 663 -13.20 30.85 -27.35
N PHE A 664 -14.52 30.98 -27.51
CA PHE A 664 -15.49 30.08 -26.91
C PHE A 664 -15.36 28.65 -27.43
N ASN A 665 -15.18 28.46 -28.74
CA ASN A 665 -14.88 27.17 -29.35
C ASN A 665 -13.59 26.55 -28.81
N THR A 666 -12.61 27.40 -28.44
CA THR A 666 -11.38 26.94 -27.78
C THR A 666 -11.66 26.40 -26.37
N CYS A 667 -12.53 27.07 -25.59
CA CYS A 667 -12.98 26.54 -24.29
C CYS A 667 -13.67 25.17 -24.45
N ILE A 668 -14.58 25.04 -25.43
CA ILE A 668 -15.25 23.76 -25.72
C ILE A 668 -14.22 22.68 -26.06
N SER A 669 -13.28 22.96 -26.97
CA SER A 669 -12.22 22.02 -27.35
C SER A 669 -11.35 21.59 -26.16
N ILE A 670 -11.03 22.50 -25.23
CA ILE A 670 -10.33 22.16 -23.98
C ILE A 670 -11.16 21.21 -23.12
N SER A 671 -12.47 21.44 -23.00
CA SER A 671 -13.37 20.56 -22.23
C SER A 671 -13.45 19.16 -22.83
N GLU A 672 -13.44 19.03 -24.15
CA GLU A 672 -13.44 17.74 -24.85
C GLU A 672 -12.16 16.95 -24.59
N VAL A 673 -11.01 17.62 -24.54
CA VAL A 673 -9.74 16.99 -24.17
C VAL A 673 -9.79 16.44 -22.75
N ILE A 674 -10.36 17.18 -21.79
CA ILE A 674 -10.50 16.76 -20.39
C ILE A 674 -11.49 15.58 -20.26
N MET A 675 -12.63 15.61 -20.98
CA MET A 675 -13.60 14.51 -20.99
C MET A 675 -13.00 13.24 -21.61
N LYS A 676 -12.23 13.37 -22.69
CA LYS A 676 -11.62 12.24 -23.41
C LYS A 676 -10.52 11.53 -22.61
N SER A 677 -9.86 12.24 -21.69
CA SER A 677 -8.85 11.67 -20.80
C SER A 677 -9.43 11.02 -19.55
N ALA A 678 -10.74 11.20 -19.28
CA ALA A 678 -11.39 10.70 -18.09
C ALA A 678 -11.66 9.18 -18.17
N ILE A 679 -11.50 8.51 -17.04
CA ILE A 679 -11.99 7.17 -16.79
C ILE A 679 -13.34 7.31 -16.09
N THR A 680 -14.41 6.95 -16.80
CA THR A 680 -15.78 7.07 -16.31
C THR A 680 -16.42 5.69 -16.06
N ASN A 681 -17.31 5.65 -15.08
CA ASN A 681 -18.36 4.63 -14.98
C ASN A 681 -19.71 5.33 -14.74
N LYS A 682 -20.80 4.59 -14.54
CA LYS A 682 -22.15 5.15 -14.35
C LYS A 682 -22.31 6.11 -13.14
N SER A 683 -21.35 6.16 -12.22
CA SER A 683 -21.49 6.92 -10.96
C SER A 683 -20.18 7.49 -10.37
N SER A 684 -19.09 7.51 -11.13
CA SER A 684 -17.77 8.00 -10.69
C SER A 684 -16.89 8.35 -11.89
N VAL A 685 -16.03 9.36 -11.69
CA VAL A 685 -15.16 9.93 -12.71
C VAL A 685 -13.77 10.11 -12.13
N SER A 686 -12.75 9.67 -12.86
CA SER A 686 -11.36 9.79 -12.44
C SER A 686 -10.41 10.02 -13.61
N TRP A 687 -9.15 10.30 -13.31
CA TRP A 687 -8.07 10.47 -14.28
C TRP A 687 -6.80 9.80 -13.77
N GLU A 688 -5.95 9.33 -14.69
CA GLU A 688 -4.57 9.01 -14.34
C GLU A 688 -3.82 10.32 -14.03
N HIS A 689 -3.22 10.39 -12.85
CA HIS A 689 -2.46 11.52 -12.33
C HIS A 689 -1.03 11.10 -12.00
N ILE A 690 -0.09 12.03 -12.18
CA ILE A 690 1.30 11.88 -11.76
C ILE A 690 1.45 12.68 -10.47
N ASP A 691 1.65 11.98 -9.36
CA ASP A 691 2.07 12.59 -8.10
C ASP A 691 3.60 12.57 -8.03
N ASN A 692 4.20 13.76 -8.07
CA ASN A 692 5.64 13.96 -7.99
C ASN A 692 6.01 14.80 -6.75
N SER A 693 5.18 14.75 -5.69
CA SER A 693 5.42 15.50 -4.45
C SER A 693 6.38 14.80 -3.48
N GLY A 694 6.50 13.47 -3.57
CA GLY A 694 7.37 12.64 -2.74
C GLY A 694 8.77 12.38 -3.34
N ASN A 695 9.56 11.58 -2.63
CA ASN A 695 10.89 11.15 -3.11
C ASN A 695 10.80 10.23 -4.32
N PHE A 696 9.69 9.50 -4.43
CA PHE A 696 9.41 8.57 -5.53
C PHE A 696 8.15 9.01 -6.27
N PRO A 697 8.23 9.27 -7.59
CA PRO A 697 7.06 9.61 -8.38
C PRO A 697 6.06 8.45 -8.42
N LYS A 698 4.77 8.76 -8.34
CA LYS A 698 3.69 7.77 -8.31
C LYS A 698 2.66 8.08 -9.39
N LEU A 699 2.11 7.03 -9.99
CA LEU A 699 0.92 7.11 -10.83
C LEU A 699 -0.29 6.78 -9.97
N THR A 700 -1.24 7.69 -9.87
CA THR A 700 -2.40 7.59 -8.97
C THR A 700 -3.64 8.24 -9.60
N HIS A 701 -4.75 8.33 -8.88
CA HIS A 701 -5.92 9.11 -9.27
C HIS A 701 -5.84 10.56 -8.78
N LEU A 702 -6.65 11.45 -9.37
CA LEU A 702 -6.80 12.82 -8.88
C LEU A 702 -7.50 12.86 -7.52
N ASN A 703 -6.98 13.68 -6.60
CA ASN A 703 -7.62 13.97 -5.33
C ASN A 703 -8.96 14.74 -5.52
N ASN A 704 -9.64 15.04 -4.41
CA ASN A 704 -10.90 15.79 -4.42
C ASN A 704 -10.70 17.29 -4.16
N GLY A 705 -9.45 17.78 -4.15
CA GLY A 705 -9.12 19.20 -3.93
C GLY A 705 -9.51 20.12 -5.10
N LEU A 706 -9.35 21.43 -4.89
CA LEU A 706 -9.56 22.46 -5.91
C LEU A 706 -8.35 22.69 -6.80
N TYR A 707 -7.12 22.49 -6.30
CA TYR A 707 -5.90 22.87 -6.99
C TYR A 707 -5.67 22.04 -8.26
N SER A 708 -5.39 20.75 -8.08
CA SER A 708 -5.26 19.76 -9.16
C SER A 708 -6.42 18.77 -9.21
N GLY A 709 -7.31 18.79 -8.20
CA GLY A 709 -8.34 17.77 -8.00
C GLY A 709 -9.64 17.95 -8.76
N ARG A 710 -10.53 16.98 -8.56
CA ARG A 710 -11.84 16.86 -9.22
C ARG A 710 -12.78 18.04 -8.95
N SER A 711 -12.71 18.63 -7.77
CA SER A 711 -13.54 19.79 -7.41
C SER A 711 -13.18 21.02 -8.24
N GLY A 712 -11.90 21.21 -8.57
CA GLY A 712 -11.46 22.27 -9.48
C GLY A 712 -11.96 22.07 -10.91
N ILE A 713 -11.92 20.82 -11.40
CA ILE A 713 -12.48 20.45 -12.71
C ILE A 713 -13.98 20.71 -12.73
N LEU A 714 -14.69 20.33 -11.66
CA LEU A 714 -16.13 20.54 -11.53
C LEU A 714 -16.52 22.00 -11.70
N LEU A 715 -15.77 22.93 -11.11
CA LEU A 715 -16.04 24.37 -11.27
C LEU A 715 -15.97 24.79 -12.74
N TYR A 716 -14.92 24.39 -13.47
CA TYR A 716 -14.83 24.72 -14.90
C TYR A 716 -16.03 24.20 -15.69
N PHE A 717 -16.38 22.92 -15.50
CA PHE A 717 -17.51 22.31 -16.20
C PHE A 717 -18.86 22.91 -15.80
N TYR A 718 -19.05 23.25 -14.52
CA TYR A 718 -20.27 23.90 -14.04
C TYR A 718 -20.50 25.26 -14.70
N TYR A 719 -19.49 26.13 -14.73
CA TYR A 719 -19.61 27.45 -15.38
C TYR A 719 -19.66 27.35 -16.90
N LEU A 720 -18.96 26.39 -17.52
CA LEU A 720 -19.14 26.15 -18.95
C LEU A 720 -20.58 25.71 -19.27
N ASN A 721 -21.14 24.81 -18.46
CA ASN A 721 -22.51 24.32 -18.62
C ASN A 721 -23.58 25.37 -18.28
N SER A 722 -23.25 26.46 -17.57
CA SER A 722 -24.20 27.54 -17.29
C SER A 722 -24.38 28.46 -18.49
N VAL A 723 -23.33 28.65 -19.30
CA VAL A 723 -23.35 29.49 -20.52
C VAL A 723 -23.52 28.68 -21.81
N TYR A 724 -23.23 27.37 -21.79
CA TYR A 724 -23.35 26.46 -22.93
C TYR A 724 -24.11 25.18 -22.57
N LYS A 725 -25.36 25.06 -23.03
CA LYS A 725 -26.18 23.86 -22.81
C LYS A 725 -25.93 22.83 -23.91
N ASN A 726 -25.04 21.87 -23.62
CA ASN A 726 -24.75 20.73 -24.47
C ASN A 726 -24.90 19.43 -23.69
N ASN A 727 -25.66 18.47 -24.23
CA ASN A 727 -25.98 17.22 -23.52
C ASN A 727 -24.75 16.44 -23.02
N SER A 728 -23.65 16.40 -23.78
CA SER A 728 -22.45 15.64 -23.36
C SER A 728 -21.76 16.30 -22.16
N ILE A 729 -21.57 17.62 -22.21
CA ILE A 729 -21.00 18.43 -21.14
C ILE A 729 -21.91 18.41 -19.91
N SER A 730 -23.22 18.57 -20.08
CA SER A 730 -24.19 18.50 -18.98
C SER A 730 -24.13 17.14 -18.28
N THR A 731 -24.20 16.05 -19.04
CA THR A 731 -24.14 14.68 -18.48
C THR A 731 -22.83 14.44 -17.73
N PHE A 732 -21.70 14.88 -18.31
CA PHE A 732 -20.40 14.76 -17.67
C PHE A 732 -20.31 15.57 -16.37
N THR A 733 -20.83 16.80 -16.39
CA THR A 733 -20.90 17.69 -15.21
C THR A 733 -21.71 17.04 -14.10
N ASP A 734 -22.85 16.42 -14.43
CA ASP A 734 -23.71 15.74 -13.45
C ASP A 734 -23.01 14.53 -12.81
N TYR A 735 -22.29 13.73 -13.60
CA TYR A 735 -21.50 12.61 -13.06
C TYR A 735 -20.37 13.08 -12.15
N LEU A 736 -19.65 14.13 -12.55
CA LEU A 736 -18.58 14.69 -11.74
C LEU A 736 -19.12 15.30 -10.43
N LEU A 737 -20.26 16.00 -10.49
CA LEU A 737 -20.94 16.54 -9.32
C LEU A 737 -21.37 15.43 -8.35
N GLN A 738 -21.95 14.33 -8.86
CA GLN A 738 -22.32 13.19 -8.02
C GLN A 738 -21.10 12.49 -7.40
N ASP A 739 -19.99 12.38 -8.14
CA ASP A 739 -18.74 11.79 -7.65
C ASP A 739 -18.13 12.62 -6.51
N VAL A 740 -18.00 13.94 -6.70
CA VAL A 740 -17.50 14.88 -5.68
C VAL A 740 -18.37 14.85 -4.42
N LYS A 741 -19.70 14.71 -4.54
CA LYS A 741 -20.62 14.58 -3.39
C LYS A 741 -20.42 13.31 -2.57
N ARG A 742 -20.08 12.19 -3.22
CA ARG A 742 -19.99 10.87 -2.56
C ARG A 742 -18.60 10.61 -1.98
N TYR A 743 -17.58 11.21 -2.55
CA TYR A 743 -16.20 10.89 -2.23
C TYR A 743 -15.75 11.58 -0.94
N ARG A 744 -15.16 10.81 -0.02
CA ARG A 744 -14.55 11.31 1.22
C ARG A 744 -13.05 11.03 1.19
N GLU A 745 -12.24 12.07 1.32
CA GLU A 745 -10.80 11.96 1.59
C GLU A 745 -10.56 12.16 3.07
N TYR A 746 -9.83 11.23 3.70
CA TYR A 746 -9.55 11.26 5.13
C TYR A 746 -8.19 11.90 5.46
N ASP A 747 -7.34 12.17 4.47
CA ASP A 747 -5.91 12.42 4.72
C ASP A 747 -5.53 13.91 4.89
N LYS A 748 -6.30 14.88 4.35
CA LYS A 748 -6.01 16.33 4.49
C LYS A 748 -7.25 17.22 4.38
N ASP A 749 -7.55 18.01 5.40
CA ASP A 749 -8.68 18.96 5.44
C ASP A 749 -8.28 20.40 5.06
N ILE A 750 -7.49 20.55 3.99
CA ILE A 750 -7.11 21.85 3.41
C ILE A 750 -7.97 22.10 2.17
N LEU A 751 -8.29 23.36 1.88
CA LEU A 751 -9.19 23.71 0.78
C LEU A 751 -8.62 23.38 -0.62
N LEU A 752 -7.38 23.79 -0.88
CA LEU A 752 -6.83 23.69 -2.23
C LEU A 752 -6.38 22.25 -2.58
N ASP A 753 -5.69 21.57 -1.67
CA ASP A 753 -5.16 20.22 -1.90
C ASP A 753 -5.92 19.09 -1.17
N GLY A 754 -7.05 19.39 -0.53
CA GLY A 754 -7.74 18.45 0.35
C GLY A 754 -9.26 18.44 0.26
N SER A 755 -9.89 17.74 1.23
CA SER A 755 -11.32 17.42 1.29
C SER A 755 -12.21 18.66 1.26
N SER A 756 -11.80 19.74 1.93
CA SER A 756 -12.53 21.00 2.04
C SER A 756 -12.80 21.66 0.69
N GLY A 757 -11.97 21.38 -0.33
CA GLY A 757 -12.18 21.86 -1.70
C GLY A 757 -13.49 21.42 -2.32
N SER A 758 -13.96 20.23 -1.96
CA SER A 758 -15.25 19.70 -2.41
C SER A 758 -16.41 20.54 -1.89
N LEU A 759 -16.37 20.97 -0.62
CA LEU A 759 -17.42 21.82 -0.05
C LEU A 759 -17.52 23.15 -0.79
N TYR A 760 -16.39 23.80 -1.06
CA TYR A 760 -16.39 25.05 -1.82
C TYR A 760 -17.03 24.87 -3.21
N ALA A 761 -16.61 23.85 -3.96
CA ALA A 761 -17.16 23.60 -5.28
C ALA A 761 -18.67 23.31 -5.23
N LEU A 762 -19.10 22.51 -4.25
CA LEU A 762 -20.50 22.15 -4.07
C LEU A 762 -21.38 23.34 -3.70
N LEU A 763 -20.92 24.22 -2.79
CA LEU A 763 -21.62 25.46 -2.43
C LEU A 763 -21.79 26.41 -3.63
N LYS A 764 -20.86 26.38 -4.60
CA LYS A 764 -20.99 27.17 -5.85
C LYS A 764 -21.92 26.51 -6.87
N CYS A 765 -21.95 25.17 -6.93
CA CYS A 765 -22.68 24.42 -7.95
C CYS A 765 -24.16 24.20 -7.66
N GLU A 766 -24.56 24.09 -6.38
CA GLU A 766 -25.90 23.69 -5.98
C GLU A 766 -26.63 24.81 -5.24
N LYS A 767 -27.86 25.10 -5.67
CA LYS A 767 -28.73 26.09 -5.02
C LYS A 767 -29.63 25.47 -3.95
N ASP A 768 -29.89 24.16 -4.04
CA ASP A 768 -30.69 23.43 -3.06
C ASP A 768 -29.81 22.84 -1.96
N ASN A 769 -29.65 23.64 -0.91
CA ASN A 769 -28.65 23.35 0.10
C ASN A 769 -29.02 22.23 1.10
N SER A 770 -30.27 21.74 1.12
CA SER A 770 -30.74 20.77 2.13
C SER A 770 -30.11 19.37 2.04
N LYS A 771 -29.22 19.15 1.06
CA LYS A 771 -28.50 17.89 0.84
C LYS A 771 -27.07 17.92 1.37
N PHE A 772 -26.61 19.03 1.97
CA PHE A 772 -25.22 19.21 2.41
C PHE A 772 -24.97 19.03 3.90
N ASP A 773 -26.02 18.93 4.73
CA ASP A 773 -25.91 18.91 6.20
C ASP A 773 -24.88 17.88 6.69
N VAL A 774 -24.92 16.66 6.15
CA VAL A 774 -23.98 15.59 6.52
C VAL A 774 -22.55 15.84 6.04
N ILE A 775 -22.34 16.43 4.87
CA ILE A 775 -20.98 16.70 4.34
C ILE A 775 -20.37 17.88 5.11
N PHE A 776 -21.17 18.89 5.36
CA PHE A 776 -20.82 20.07 6.13
C PHE A 776 -20.38 19.74 7.55
N ASP A 777 -21.20 18.99 8.30
CA ASP A 777 -20.89 18.60 9.68
C ASP A 777 -19.59 17.79 9.76
N ASN A 778 -19.36 16.90 8.79
CA ASN A 778 -18.13 16.12 8.74
C ASN A 778 -16.89 17.00 8.49
N ILE A 779 -16.96 17.98 7.57
CA ILE A 779 -15.80 18.84 7.28
C ILE A 779 -15.51 19.80 8.43
N ILE A 780 -16.54 20.40 9.04
CA ILE A 780 -16.36 21.24 10.23
C ILE A 780 -15.81 20.42 11.40
N PHE A 781 -16.31 19.20 11.60
CA PHE A 781 -15.79 18.29 12.62
C PHE A 781 -14.32 17.95 12.37
N SER A 782 -13.93 17.63 11.14
CA SER A 782 -12.54 17.32 10.81
C SER A 782 -11.63 18.55 10.96
N CYS A 783 -12.09 19.74 10.51
CA CYS A 783 -11.36 21.00 10.70
C CYS A 783 -11.10 21.34 12.16
N ASN A 784 -11.99 20.97 13.08
CA ASN A 784 -11.81 21.20 14.52
C ASN A 784 -10.65 20.37 15.13
N ASN A 785 -10.23 19.28 14.47
CA ASN A 785 -9.14 18.41 14.92
C ASN A 785 -7.80 18.72 14.26
N ILE A 786 -7.72 19.73 13.39
CA ILE A 786 -6.46 20.13 12.73
C ILE A 786 -5.57 20.87 13.72
N ASN A 787 -4.30 20.44 13.83
CA ASN A 787 -3.28 21.27 14.45
C ASN A 787 -2.82 22.36 13.45
N PHE A 788 -3.28 23.59 13.67
CA PHE A 788 -3.00 24.73 12.80
C PHE A 788 -1.57 25.28 12.91
N GLU A 789 -0.78 24.84 13.89
CA GLU A 789 0.55 25.41 14.20
C GLU A 789 1.61 25.20 13.10
N ASN A 790 1.39 24.26 12.16
CA ASN A 790 2.44 23.80 11.24
C ASN A 790 2.39 24.38 9.81
N ASN A 791 1.29 24.99 9.34
CA ASN A 791 1.26 25.67 8.03
C ASN A 791 0.08 26.65 7.90
N ILE A 792 0.38 27.93 7.69
CA ILE A 792 -0.59 29.03 7.59
C ILE A 792 -0.77 29.58 6.17
N SER A 793 -0.07 29.04 5.16
CA SER A 793 -0.17 29.48 3.76
C SER A 793 -1.59 29.36 3.18
N TRP A 794 -1.88 30.04 2.07
CA TRP A 794 -3.18 29.95 1.40
C TRP A 794 -3.38 28.58 0.71
N ILE A 795 -2.34 28.05 0.04
CA ILE A 795 -2.42 26.78 -0.70
C ILE A 795 -2.37 25.57 0.21
N ASN A 796 -1.32 25.48 1.02
CA ASN A 796 -1.00 24.29 1.81
C ASN A 796 -1.31 24.47 3.30
N GLY A 797 -2.00 25.54 3.66
CA GLY A 797 -2.28 25.92 5.04
C GLY A 797 -3.72 26.35 5.29
N SER A 798 -3.94 26.85 6.49
CA SER A 798 -5.28 27.12 7.02
C SER A 798 -5.89 28.45 6.59
N ALA A 799 -5.12 29.39 6.00
CA ALA A 799 -5.62 30.72 5.65
C ALA A 799 -6.81 30.69 4.66
N SER A 800 -6.79 29.80 3.66
CA SER A 800 -7.89 29.69 2.70
C SER A 800 -9.20 29.15 3.32
N LEU A 801 -9.12 28.44 4.46
CA LEU A 801 -10.30 27.96 5.18
C LEU A 801 -11.13 29.11 5.75
N VAL A 802 -10.51 30.24 6.10
CA VAL A 802 -11.24 31.43 6.57
C VAL A 802 -12.20 31.93 5.50
N LYS A 803 -11.79 31.93 4.22
CA LYS A 803 -12.66 32.30 3.10
C LYS A 803 -13.78 31.30 2.85
N LEU A 804 -13.50 29.99 2.97
CA LEU A 804 -14.54 28.96 2.92
C LEU A 804 -15.59 29.17 4.02
N ILE A 805 -15.13 29.42 5.26
CA ILE A 805 -16.01 29.66 6.39
C ILE A 805 -16.81 30.96 6.20
N ASN A 806 -16.23 31.99 5.58
CA ASN A 806 -16.98 33.18 5.20
C ASN A 806 -18.18 32.85 4.32
N PHE A 807 -18.00 32.04 3.27
CA PHE A 807 -19.13 31.60 2.42
C PHE A 807 -20.17 30.81 3.20
N VAL A 808 -19.73 29.89 4.07
CA VAL A 808 -20.63 29.14 4.94
C VAL A 808 -21.45 30.10 5.81
N ASN A 809 -20.82 31.11 6.38
CA ASN A 809 -21.46 32.09 7.26
C ASN A 809 -22.46 33.02 6.54
N GLU A 810 -22.32 33.17 5.21
CA GLU A 810 -23.28 33.87 4.33
C GLU A 810 -24.46 32.98 3.91
N THR A 811 -24.42 31.67 4.21
CA THR A 811 -25.51 30.73 3.90
C THR A 811 -26.44 30.54 5.11
N LYS A 812 -27.58 29.86 4.90
CA LYS A 812 -28.52 29.50 5.99
C LYS A 812 -27.94 28.53 7.05
N TYR A 813 -26.69 28.09 6.92
CA TYR A 813 -26.03 27.06 7.75
C TYR A 813 -25.00 27.62 8.72
N LYS A 814 -25.13 28.89 9.10
CA LYS A 814 -24.24 29.52 10.08
C LYS A 814 -24.17 28.72 11.38
N THR A 815 -22.98 28.30 11.79
CA THR A 815 -22.74 27.62 13.07
C THR A 815 -21.74 28.37 13.95
N PRO A 816 -21.91 28.39 15.28
CA PRO A 816 -20.92 28.97 16.19
C PRO A 816 -19.54 28.28 16.10
N ILE A 817 -19.52 26.98 15.82
CA ILE A 817 -18.29 26.17 15.67
C ILE A 817 -17.42 26.71 14.53
N ALA A 818 -18.03 27.13 13.42
CA ALA A 818 -17.27 27.68 12.29
C ALA A 818 -16.51 28.96 12.68
N LEU A 819 -17.11 29.84 13.49
CA LEU A 819 -16.45 31.05 13.98
C LEU A 819 -15.32 30.73 14.98
N ASP A 820 -15.49 29.70 15.82
CA ASP A 820 -14.43 29.22 16.72
C ASP A 820 -13.20 28.74 15.93
N ILE A 821 -13.41 28.01 14.84
CA ILE A 821 -12.33 27.58 13.93
C ILE A 821 -11.60 28.79 13.34
N VAL A 822 -12.32 29.82 12.87
CA VAL A 822 -11.69 31.05 12.36
C VAL A 822 -10.84 31.71 13.45
N ASN A 823 -11.34 31.80 14.68
CA ASN A 823 -10.56 32.38 15.78
C ASN A 823 -9.26 31.59 16.04
N LYS A 824 -9.33 30.25 16.09
CA LYS A 824 -8.15 29.37 16.23
C LYS A 824 -7.12 29.56 15.11
N ILE A 825 -7.58 29.67 13.86
CA ILE A 825 -6.71 29.91 12.70
C ILE A 825 -6.00 31.26 12.83
N LEU A 826 -6.72 32.33 13.20
CA LEU A 826 -6.12 33.65 13.36
C LEU A 826 -5.19 33.76 14.57
N GLU A 827 -5.48 33.05 15.68
CA GLU A 827 -4.56 32.95 16.83
C GLU A 827 -3.26 32.23 16.45
N SER A 828 -3.36 31.15 15.68
CA SER A 828 -2.20 30.45 15.13
C SER A 828 -1.36 31.36 14.22
N LEU A 829 -2.02 32.06 13.28
CA LEU A 829 -1.39 33.08 12.41
C LEU A 829 -0.66 34.16 13.22
N SER A 830 -1.31 34.70 14.25
CA SER A 830 -0.75 35.74 15.13
C SER A 830 0.49 35.22 15.87
N THR A 831 0.47 33.97 16.31
CA THR A 831 1.61 33.30 16.94
C THR A 831 2.77 33.11 15.95
N SER A 832 2.48 32.63 14.73
CA SER A 832 3.49 32.46 13.67
C SER A 832 4.11 33.79 13.22
N LEU A 833 3.34 34.88 13.18
CA LEU A 833 3.83 36.24 12.95
C LEU A 833 4.90 36.62 13.98
N ASN A 834 4.75 36.23 15.24
CA ASN A 834 5.66 36.58 16.31
C ASN A 834 6.94 35.73 16.31
N ASN A 835 6.88 34.48 15.84
CA ASN A 835 7.99 33.51 15.89
C ASN A 835 8.96 33.54 14.68
N LYS A 836 9.05 34.65 13.92
CA LYS A 836 9.90 34.82 12.70
C LYS A 836 9.62 33.85 11.52
N ILE A 837 8.62 32.96 11.61
CA ILE A 837 8.27 31.97 10.56
C ILE A 837 7.84 32.66 9.25
N ILE A 838 7.24 33.86 9.31
CA ILE A 838 6.67 34.54 8.14
C ILE A 838 7.70 35.29 7.29
N LYS A 839 8.91 35.56 7.81
CA LYS A 839 9.98 36.22 7.04
C LYS A 839 10.46 35.41 5.82
N THR A 840 10.07 34.14 5.72
CA THR A 840 10.38 33.25 4.60
C THR A 840 9.32 33.27 3.49
N TYR A 841 8.19 33.95 3.69
CA TYR A 841 7.11 34.06 2.71
C TYR A 841 7.40 35.19 1.71
N ASN A 842 6.96 35.01 0.47
CA ASN A 842 7.16 35.96 -0.63
C ASN A 842 5.97 36.94 -0.77
N LEU A 843 6.01 37.80 -1.80
CA LEU A 843 4.97 38.81 -2.10
C LEU A 843 3.65 38.25 -2.62
N GLY A 844 3.63 36.99 -3.07
CA GLY A 844 2.50 36.42 -3.77
C GLY A 844 1.27 36.18 -2.88
N PHE A 845 0.28 35.49 -3.44
CA PHE A 845 -0.97 35.22 -2.74
C PHE A 845 -1.02 33.79 -2.19
N GLY A 846 -0.56 32.79 -2.96
CA GLY A 846 -0.68 31.38 -2.59
C GLY A 846 0.21 30.97 -1.39
N ASN A 847 1.52 31.16 -1.52
CA ASN A 847 2.50 30.96 -0.45
C ASN A 847 3.10 32.30 0.01
N GLY A 848 2.40 33.40 -0.23
CA GLY A 848 2.89 34.74 0.05
C GLY A 848 2.01 35.51 1.01
N LEU A 849 2.51 36.68 1.39
CA LEU A 849 1.97 37.53 2.44
C LEU A 849 0.55 38.04 2.13
N MET A 850 0.20 38.22 0.86
CA MET A 850 -1.11 38.77 0.49
C MET A 850 -2.27 37.82 0.76
N GLY A 851 -2.05 36.50 0.64
CA GLY A 851 -3.07 35.52 1.03
C GLY A 851 -3.33 35.53 2.54
N LEU A 852 -2.27 35.76 3.33
CA LEU A 852 -2.38 35.90 4.79
C LEU A 852 -3.11 37.18 5.17
N LEU A 853 -2.75 38.32 4.56
CA LEU A 853 -3.41 39.60 4.79
C LEU A 853 -4.91 39.51 4.47
N TYR A 854 -5.24 38.93 3.33
CA TYR A 854 -6.63 38.72 2.93
C TYR A 854 -7.40 37.86 3.92
N SER A 855 -6.80 36.75 4.39
CA SER A 855 -7.38 35.88 5.42
C SER A 855 -7.63 36.63 6.73
N VAL A 856 -6.68 37.45 7.19
CA VAL A 856 -6.83 38.24 8.44
C VAL A 856 -7.94 39.26 8.30
N LEU A 857 -8.05 39.96 7.16
CA LEU A 857 -9.11 40.94 6.92
C LEU A 857 -10.51 40.32 6.92
N ILE A 858 -10.68 39.16 6.28
CA ILE A 858 -11.95 38.41 6.31
C ILE A 858 -12.25 37.98 7.74
N GLY A 859 -11.25 37.43 8.43
CA GLY A 859 -11.37 36.97 9.81
C GLY A 859 -11.79 38.08 10.78
N GLN A 860 -11.19 39.27 10.66
CA GLN A 860 -11.56 40.47 11.40
C GLN A 860 -13.02 40.86 11.15
N ALA A 861 -13.47 40.87 9.90
CA ALA A 861 -14.85 41.17 9.55
C ALA A 861 -15.85 40.15 10.13
N LEU A 862 -15.50 38.85 10.08
CA LEU A 862 -16.33 37.76 10.59
C LEU A 862 -16.46 37.76 12.12
N LEU A 863 -15.33 37.91 12.81
CA LEU A 863 -15.27 37.85 14.28
C LEU A 863 -15.61 39.17 14.96
N LYS A 864 -15.61 40.28 14.21
CA LYS A 864 -15.72 41.65 14.75
C LYS A 864 -14.68 41.93 15.84
N LYS A 865 -13.46 41.41 15.66
CA LYS A 865 -12.31 41.52 16.56
C LYS A 865 -11.19 42.28 15.85
N ASP A 866 -10.50 43.16 16.56
CA ASP A 866 -9.41 43.98 16.01
C ASP A 866 -8.11 43.16 15.85
N TYR A 867 -7.59 43.14 14.62
CA TYR A 867 -6.30 42.55 14.23
C TYR A 867 -5.35 43.59 13.60
N GLY A 868 -5.51 44.87 13.96
CA GLY A 868 -4.75 45.97 13.38
C GLY A 868 -3.23 45.81 13.47
N LYS A 869 -2.70 45.23 14.56
CA LYS A 869 -1.26 44.99 14.73
C LYS A 869 -0.73 43.96 13.74
N GLU A 870 -1.47 42.87 13.54
CA GLU A 870 -1.14 41.80 12.59
C GLU A 870 -1.20 42.32 11.15
N ILE A 871 -2.21 43.13 10.82
CA ILE A 871 -2.38 43.79 9.52
C ILE A 871 -1.21 44.72 9.22
N GLU A 872 -0.85 45.62 10.14
CA GLU A 872 0.27 46.55 9.98
C GLU A 872 1.59 45.79 9.77
N LYS A 873 1.82 44.73 10.54
CA LYS A 873 3.00 43.88 10.43
C LYS A 873 3.08 43.19 9.07
N LEU A 874 1.98 42.65 8.56
CA LEU A 874 1.93 42.03 7.23
C LEU A 874 2.18 43.04 6.12
N LEU A 875 1.63 44.25 6.21
CA LEU A 875 1.87 45.33 5.25
C LEU A 875 3.34 45.77 5.24
N ASN A 876 3.94 45.95 6.41
CA ASN A 876 5.37 46.28 6.52
C ASN A 876 6.27 45.19 5.90
N LEU A 877 5.94 43.92 6.11
CA LEU A 877 6.64 42.81 5.47
C LEU A 877 6.43 42.79 3.94
N CYS A 878 5.23 43.15 3.45
CA CYS A 878 4.99 43.29 2.01
C CYS A 878 5.89 44.39 1.42
N GLU A 879 6.01 45.54 2.08
CA GLU A 879 6.91 46.61 1.64
C GLU A 879 8.38 46.18 1.63
N GLU A 880 8.84 45.47 2.66
CA GLU A 880 10.20 44.91 2.74
C GLU A 880 10.48 43.97 1.55
N GLN A 881 9.55 43.03 1.28
CA GLN A 881 9.70 42.11 0.17
C GLN A 881 9.57 42.81 -1.19
N LEU A 882 8.80 43.89 -1.29
CA LEU A 882 8.65 44.67 -2.51
C LEU A 882 9.92 45.44 -2.87
N GLN A 883 10.64 45.95 -1.86
CA GLN A 883 11.95 46.54 -2.05
C GLN A 883 12.95 45.50 -2.57
N ASN A 884 12.98 44.29 -1.96
CA ASN A 884 13.82 43.18 -2.42
C ASN A 884 13.46 42.72 -3.84
N PHE A 885 12.19 42.76 -4.21
CA PHE A 885 11.73 42.46 -5.56
C PHE A 885 12.29 43.47 -6.56
N LYS A 886 12.19 44.78 -6.26
CA LYS A 886 12.68 45.86 -7.14
C LYS A 886 14.20 45.85 -7.34
N THR A 887 14.98 45.38 -6.36
CA THR A 887 16.45 45.36 -6.45
C THR A 887 17.03 44.14 -7.18
N ASN A 888 16.26 43.06 -7.34
CA ASN A 888 16.70 41.81 -8.00
C ASN A 888 16.11 41.66 -9.42
N GLU A 889 16.62 42.39 -10.40
CA GLU A 889 16.11 42.37 -11.79
C GLU A 889 16.21 41.00 -12.50
N SER A 890 17.15 40.13 -12.10
CA SER A 890 17.45 38.89 -12.84
C SER A 890 16.52 37.71 -12.55
N ASN A 891 15.60 37.79 -11.57
CA ASN A 891 14.82 36.62 -11.14
C ASN A 891 13.46 36.95 -10.47
N GLN A 892 12.74 37.95 -10.95
CA GLN A 892 11.44 38.37 -10.38
C GLN A 892 10.30 37.38 -10.73
N PRO A 893 9.63 36.74 -9.75
CA PRO A 893 8.49 35.88 -10.02
C PRO A 893 7.26 36.72 -10.42
N LEU A 894 6.65 36.39 -11.57
CA LEU A 894 5.41 37.02 -12.03
C LEU A 894 4.14 36.32 -11.51
N SER A 895 4.25 35.12 -10.95
CA SER A 895 3.11 34.23 -10.68
C SER A 895 2.12 34.74 -9.64
N TRP A 896 0.90 34.18 -9.65
CA TRP A 896 -0.08 34.36 -8.57
C TRP A 896 0.44 33.83 -7.23
N ASN A 897 1.11 32.68 -7.26
CA ASN A 897 1.56 32.02 -6.04
C ASN A 897 2.61 32.82 -5.28
N ASN A 898 3.65 33.26 -6.00
CA ASN A 898 4.88 33.78 -5.38
C ASN A 898 5.23 35.22 -5.78
N GLY A 899 4.44 35.84 -6.68
CA GLY A 899 4.88 36.99 -7.45
C GLY A 899 3.90 38.14 -7.51
N ILE A 900 4.18 39.06 -8.45
CA ILE A 900 3.48 40.35 -8.56
C ILE A 900 1.99 40.20 -8.91
N VAL A 901 1.59 39.17 -9.67
CA VAL A 901 0.17 38.91 -9.96
C VAL A 901 -0.60 38.61 -8.67
N GLY A 902 0.01 37.84 -7.76
CA GLY A 902 -0.55 37.57 -6.44
C GLY A 902 -0.69 38.85 -5.61
N LEU A 903 0.33 39.72 -5.69
CA LEU A 903 0.29 41.04 -5.05
C LEU A 903 -0.89 41.87 -5.55
N GLY A 904 -1.04 42.01 -6.87
CA GLY A 904 -2.09 42.82 -7.49
C GLY A 904 -3.50 42.29 -7.22
N ILE A 905 -3.75 40.99 -7.47
CA ILE A 905 -5.09 40.43 -7.26
C ILE A 905 -5.46 40.36 -5.78
N GLY A 906 -4.49 40.06 -4.91
CA GLY A 906 -4.67 40.12 -3.48
C GLY A 906 -5.03 41.53 -3.02
N SER A 907 -4.41 42.55 -3.60
CA SER A 907 -4.71 43.95 -3.28
C SER A 907 -6.14 44.32 -3.67
N LEU A 908 -6.60 43.91 -4.85
CA LEU A 908 -8.00 44.09 -5.27
C LEU A 908 -8.99 43.43 -4.29
N ALA A 909 -8.65 42.24 -3.81
CA ALA A 909 -9.48 41.51 -2.87
C ALA A 909 -9.50 42.18 -1.47
N CYS A 910 -8.35 42.62 -0.97
CA CYS A 910 -8.21 43.32 0.30
C CYS A 910 -8.94 44.68 0.31
N LYS A 911 -9.02 45.39 -0.83
CA LYS A 911 -9.75 46.67 -0.94
C LYS A 911 -11.24 46.59 -0.59
N LYS A 912 -11.83 45.39 -0.60
CA LYS A 912 -13.21 45.17 -0.13
C LYS A 912 -13.36 45.35 1.39
N TYR A 913 -12.26 45.26 2.14
CA TYR A 913 -12.24 45.29 3.61
C TYR A 913 -11.45 46.48 4.19
N ILE A 914 -10.45 46.99 3.47
CA ILE A 914 -9.62 48.11 3.92
C ILE A 914 -9.19 48.98 2.72
N ASP A 915 -9.32 50.30 2.83
CA ASP A 915 -8.93 51.24 1.78
C ASP A 915 -7.68 52.02 2.21
N ILE A 916 -6.52 51.64 1.67
CA ILE A 916 -5.22 52.25 1.97
C ILE A 916 -4.41 52.48 0.67
N PRO A 917 -3.60 53.56 0.59
CA PRO A 917 -2.85 53.91 -0.63
C PRO A 917 -1.89 52.83 -1.12
N ASN A 918 -1.31 52.03 -0.22
CA ASN A 918 -0.37 50.96 -0.59
C ASN A 918 -1.00 49.95 -1.56
N LEU A 919 -2.28 49.59 -1.38
CA LEU A 919 -2.95 48.62 -2.24
C LEU A 919 -3.14 49.14 -3.66
N ASP A 920 -3.46 50.42 -3.84
CA ASP A 920 -3.54 51.03 -5.17
C ASP A 920 -2.17 51.08 -5.85
N ASN A 921 -1.11 51.37 -5.10
CA ASN A 921 0.25 51.32 -5.62
C ASN A 921 0.62 49.91 -6.10
N TYR A 922 0.24 48.87 -5.36
CA TYR A 922 0.48 47.48 -5.74
C TYR A 922 -0.28 47.09 -7.01
N ILE A 923 -1.55 47.50 -7.16
CA ILE A 923 -2.37 47.26 -8.36
C ILE A 923 -1.75 47.93 -9.59
N ASN A 924 -1.36 49.20 -9.46
CA ASN A 924 -0.75 49.96 -10.55
C ASN A 924 0.59 49.35 -10.98
N LEU A 925 1.46 49.04 -10.01
CA LEU A 925 2.74 48.39 -10.27
C LEU A 925 2.59 47.05 -10.98
N THR A 926 1.63 46.22 -10.52
CA THR A 926 1.33 44.93 -11.16
C THR A 926 0.91 45.15 -12.62
N THR A 927 0.01 46.10 -12.87
CA THR A 927 -0.48 46.42 -14.21
C THR A 927 0.64 46.87 -15.13
N ASP A 928 1.56 47.72 -14.65
CA ASP A 928 2.70 48.22 -15.43
C ASP A 928 3.68 47.10 -15.81
N ILE A 929 4.01 46.20 -14.87
CA ILE A 929 4.88 45.06 -15.14
C ILE A 929 4.26 44.11 -16.18
N LEU A 930 2.95 43.88 -16.12
CA LEU A 930 2.24 42.97 -17.03
C LEU A 930 2.14 43.46 -18.47
N ARG A 931 2.34 44.76 -18.74
CA ARG A 931 2.32 45.32 -20.11
C ARG A 931 3.40 44.71 -21.00
N ASN A 932 4.57 44.43 -20.42
CA ASN A 932 5.75 43.92 -21.11
C ASN A 932 6.15 42.51 -20.65
N SER A 933 5.31 41.81 -19.89
CA SER A 933 5.66 40.48 -19.39
C SER A 933 5.77 39.46 -20.51
N GLN A 934 6.82 38.65 -20.44
CA GLN A 934 6.94 37.40 -21.19
C GLN A 934 6.41 36.26 -20.32
N PHE A 935 5.91 35.22 -20.96
CA PHE A 935 5.40 34.05 -20.27
C PHE A 935 6.12 32.79 -20.74
N ASN A 936 6.30 31.87 -19.81
CA ASN A 936 6.84 30.52 -20.04
C ASN A 936 5.89 29.43 -19.51
N ASP A 937 4.69 29.85 -19.09
CA ASP A 937 3.61 29.03 -18.56
C ASP A 937 2.25 29.71 -18.82
N MET A 938 1.20 28.94 -18.95
CA MET A 938 -0.17 29.41 -19.22
C MET A 938 -1.18 29.05 -18.12
N SER A 939 -0.75 28.39 -17.03
CA SER A 939 -1.62 28.00 -15.92
C SER A 939 -2.10 29.19 -15.07
N LEU A 940 -3.13 28.97 -14.25
CA LEU A 940 -3.59 29.95 -13.26
C LEU A 940 -2.54 30.20 -12.18
N TYR A 941 -1.84 29.14 -11.78
CA TYR A 941 -0.86 29.14 -10.69
C TYR A 941 0.38 29.99 -11.00
N ASN A 942 0.95 29.82 -12.20
CA ASN A 942 2.24 30.42 -12.56
C ASN A 942 2.26 31.22 -13.87
N GLY A 943 1.17 31.27 -14.63
CA GLY A 943 1.21 31.68 -16.03
C GLY A 943 0.17 32.72 -16.44
N LEU A 944 0.01 32.85 -17.76
CA LEU A 944 -0.87 33.83 -18.40
C LEU A 944 -2.33 33.78 -17.93
N ALA A 945 -2.86 32.61 -17.60
CA ALA A 945 -4.23 32.51 -17.11
C ALA A 945 -4.41 33.26 -15.77
N GLY A 946 -3.41 33.23 -14.90
CA GLY A 946 -3.45 33.99 -13.64
C GLY A 946 -3.37 35.50 -13.88
N GLU A 947 -2.55 35.92 -14.84
CA GLU A 947 -2.49 37.33 -15.28
C GLU A 947 -3.84 37.79 -15.84
N LEU A 948 -4.50 36.96 -16.66
CA LEU A 948 -5.83 37.25 -17.19
C LEU A 948 -6.88 37.38 -16.09
N ASP A 949 -6.86 36.49 -15.09
CA ASP A 949 -7.82 36.56 -13.98
C ASP A 949 -7.66 37.87 -13.19
N PHE A 950 -6.43 38.32 -12.93
CA PHE A 950 -6.16 39.63 -12.35
C PHE A 950 -6.69 40.77 -13.22
N LEU A 951 -6.34 40.81 -14.50
CA LEU A 951 -6.72 41.90 -15.40
C LEU A 951 -8.24 41.99 -15.61
N VAL A 952 -8.92 40.86 -15.73
CA VAL A 952 -10.39 40.82 -15.81
C VAL A 952 -11.03 41.29 -14.49
N SER A 953 -10.47 40.89 -13.35
CA SER A 953 -10.96 41.37 -12.05
C SER A 953 -10.74 42.88 -11.89
N LEU A 954 -9.65 43.42 -12.43
CA LEU A 954 -9.37 44.85 -12.44
C LEU A 954 -10.33 45.61 -13.37
N SER A 955 -10.65 45.07 -14.55
CA SER A 955 -11.53 45.75 -15.52
C SER A 955 -12.97 45.88 -15.04
N LEU A 956 -13.43 44.98 -14.15
CA LEU A 956 -14.74 45.09 -13.49
C LEU A 956 -14.82 46.27 -12.52
N ASN A 957 -13.69 46.66 -11.92
CA ASN A 957 -13.62 47.77 -10.98
C ASN A 957 -13.24 49.09 -11.65
N LYS A 958 -12.52 49.03 -12.79
CA LYS A 958 -12.00 50.19 -13.51
C LYS A 958 -12.17 50.01 -15.02
N ASN A 959 -12.99 50.86 -15.63
CA ASN A 959 -13.19 50.85 -17.08
C ASN A 959 -12.03 51.59 -17.78
N ASP A 960 -11.00 50.84 -18.18
CA ASP A 960 -9.77 51.35 -18.81
C ASP A 960 -9.51 50.62 -20.15
N SER A 961 -9.46 51.39 -21.24
CA SER A 961 -9.26 50.83 -22.59
C SER A 961 -7.91 50.14 -22.75
N THR A 962 -6.88 50.56 -22.02
CA THR A 962 -5.55 49.95 -22.08
C THR A 962 -5.54 48.56 -21.42
N ILE A 963 -6.29 48.40 -20.33
CA ILE A 963 -6.48 47.12 -19.64
C ILE A 963 -7.25 46.16 -20.56
N ASN A 964 -8.33 46.62 -21.19
CA ASN A 964 -9.11 45.81 -22.12
C ASN A 964 -8.27 45.35 -23.32
N GLN A 965 -7.41 46.21 -23.88
CA GLN A 965 -6.47 45.81 -24.94
C GLN A 965 -5.46 44.76 -24.47
N LEU A 966 -4.97 44.87 -23.22
CA LEU A 966 -4.04 43.91 -22.65
C LEU A 966 -4.70 42.54 -22.41
N ILE A 967 -5.95 42.52 -21.95
CA ILE A 967 -6.76 41.29 -21.83
C ILE A 967 -6.88 40.60 -23.18
N LEU A 968 -7.33 41.32 -24.22
CA LEU A 968 -7.48 40.76 -25.56
C LEU A 968 -6.16 40.22 -26.10
N LYS A 969 -5.05 40.95 -25.94
CA LYS A 969 -3.72 40.50 -26.37
C LYS A 969 -3.30 39.20 -25.70
N LYS A 970 -3.45 39.08 -24.37
CA LYS A 970 -3.03 37.87 -23.63
C LYS A 970 -3.98 36.68 -23.90
N ARG A 971 -5.29 36.94 -23.99
CA ARG A 971 -6.31 35.96 -24.38
C ARG A 971 -6.02 35.37 -25.75
N ASP A 972 -5.78 36.24 -26.74
CA ASP A 972 -5.49 35.84 -28.11
C ASP A 972 -4.20 35.03 -28.20
N TYR A 973 -3.21 35.30 -27.33
CA TYR A 973 -1.99 34.49 -27.24
C TYR A 973 -2.27 33.04 -26.84
N ILE A 974 -3.11 32.82 -25.82
CA ILE A 974 -3.47 31.46 -25.39
C ILE A 974 -4.22 30.73 -26.52
N VAL A 975 -5.17 31.40 -27.17
CA VAL A 975 -5.96 30.81 -28.26
C VAL A 975 -5.10 30.49 -29.47
N ASP A 976 -4.23 31.41 -29.88
CA ASP A 976 -3.31 31.21 -31.01
C ASP A 976 -2.38 30.03 -30.76
N PHE A 977 -1.83 29.95 -29.55
CA PHE A 977 -0.95 28.87 -29.14
C PHE A 977 -1.66 27.52 -29.15
N TYR A 978 -2.87 27.45 -28.60
CA TYR A 978 -3.66 26.24 -28.58
C TYR A 978 -4.03 25.77 -29.99
N LYS A 979 -4.53 26.67 -30.85
CA LYS A 979 -4.89 26.32 -32.23
C LYS A 979 -3.68 25.87 -33.07
N SER A 980 -2.51 26.45 -32.84
CA SER A 980 -1.29 26.12 -33.58
C SER A 980 -0.66 24.79 -33.14
N ASN A 981 -0.76 24.45 -31.85
CA ASN A 981 -0.04 23.31 -31.27
C ASN A 981 -0.93 22.16 -30.80
N ASN A 982 -2.25 22.34 -30.79
CA ASN A 982 -3.22 21.44 -30.14
C ASN A 982 -2.83 21.09 -28.68
N SER A 983 -2.20 22.06 -28.01
CA SER A 983 -1.57 21.91 -26.70
C SER A 983 -1.48 23.28 -26.03
N ILE A 984 -1.35 23.29 -24.71
CA ILE A 984 -1.13 24.49 -23.91
C ILE A 984 0.26 24.38 -23.23
N LEU A 985 0.90 25.51 -22.97
CA LEU A 985 2.19 25.57 -22.27
C LEU A 985 1.98 25.48 -20.75
N ILE A 986 1.75 24.27 -20.24
CA ILE A 986 1.63 23.97 -18.80
C ILE A 986 2.52 22.77 -18.44
N ASP A 987 2.70 22.51 -17.14
CA ASP A 987 3.38 21.31 -16.66
C ASP A 987 2.50 20.08 -16.89
N GLU A 988 2.68 19.43 -18.04
CA GLU A 988 2.00 18.18 -18.38
C GLU A 988 2.79 17.33 -19.38
N LEU A 989 2.44 16.04 -19.48
CA LEU A 989 2.93 15.14 -20.52
C LEU A 989 1.76 14.68 -21.41
N PRO A 990 1.96 14.46 -22.73
CA PRO A 990 0.81 14.32 -23.65
C PRO A 990 -0.11 13.14 -23.31
N GLU A 991 0.45 12.05 -22.77
CA GLU A 991 -0.28 10.86 -22.36
C GLU A 991 -0.85 10.93 -20.93
N PHE A 992 -0.48 11.96 -20.16
CA PHE A 992 -0.91 12.25 -18.79
C PHE A 992 -1.30 13.73 -18.69
N ARG A 993 -2.49 14.05 -19.21
CA ARG A 993 -2.98 15.43 -19.29
C ARG A 993 -3.19 16.00 -17.89
N ASN A 994 -2.64 17.19 -17.64
CA ASN A 994 -2.89 17.90 -16.40
C ASN A 994 -4.25 18.60 -16.49
N CYS A 995 -5.28 17.99 -15.88
CA CYS A 995 -6.65 18.48 -15.96
C CYS A 995 -7.01 19.45 -14.83
N GLY A 996 -6.10 19.71 -13.87
CA GLY A 996 -6.36 20.54 -12.69
C GLY A 996 -6.83 21.96 -12.99
N LEU A 997 -7.41 22.62 -11.99
CA LEU A 997 -7.84 24.01 -12.11
C LEU A 997 -6.63 24.96 -12.05
N PHE A 998 -5.79 24.88 -11.02
CA PHE A 998 -4.74 25.88 -10.83
C PHE A 998 -3.53 25.66 -11.73
N SER A 999 -3.09 24.42 -11.91
CA SER A 999 -1.92 24.07 -12.73
C SER A 999 -2.25 23.52 -14.11
N GLY A 1000 -3.53 23.25 -14.39
CA GLY A 1000 -3.96 22.42 -15.51
C GLY A 1000 -4.86 23.11 -16.54
N LEU A 1001 -5.38 22.29 -17.47
CA LEU A 1001 -6.24 22.71 -18.58
C LEU A 1001 -7.54 23.38 -18.12
N SER A 1002 -8.12 22.93 -17.01
CA SER A 1002 -9.39 23.48 -16.51
C SER A 1002 -9.24 24.97 -16.14
N GLY A 1003 -8.10 25.38 -15.58
CA GLY A 1003 -7.84 26.79 -15.28
C GLY A 1003 -7.70 27.66 -16.50
N VAL A 1004 -7.04 27.13 -17.54
CA VAL A 1004 -6.87 27.88 -18.79
C VAL A 1004 -8.20 28.04 -19.50
N GLY A 1005 -9.00 26.97 -19.59
CA GLY A 1005 -10.36 27.03 -20.10
C GLY A 1005 -11.25 27.98 -19.30
N TYR A 1006 -11.18 27.92 -17.96
CA TYR A 1006 -11.91 28.82 -17.06
C TYR A 1006 -11.56 30.28 -17.30
N SER A 1007 -10.27 30.58 -17.42
CA SER A 1007 -9.78 31.95 -17.58
C SER A 1007 -10.19 32.54 -18.93
N LEU A 1008 -10.12 31.75 -20.01
CA LEU A 1008 -10.63 32.16 -21.32
C LEU A 1008 -12.14 32.41 -21.26
N LEU A 1009 -12.91 31.50 -20.65
CA LEU A 1009 -14.35 31.65 -20.49
C LEU A 1009 -14.70 32.91 -19.68
N ARG A 1010 -13.91 33.23 -18.65
CA ARG A 1010 -14.06 34.43 -17.83
C ARG A 1010 -13.81 35.72 -18.63
N THR A 1011 -12.94 35.72 -19.63
CA THR A 1011 -12.79 36.90 -20.51
C THR A 1011 -14.03 37.20 -21.35
N LEU A 1012 -14.85 36.18 -21.63
CA LEU A 1012 -16.09 36.32 -22.39
C LEU A 1012 -17.28 36.68 -21.49
N PHE A 1013 -17.31 36.14 -20.28
CA PHE A 1013 -18.42 36.30 -19.33
C PHE A 1013 -17.94 36.80 -17.95
N PRO A 1014 -17.28 37.97 -17.87
CA PRO A 1014 -16.59 38.42 -16.65
C PRO A 1014 -17.54 38.69 -15.47
N ASN A 1015 -18.80 39.03 -15.75
CA ASN A 1015 -19.83 39.28 -14.72
C ASN A 1015 -20.49 37.98 -14.20
N GLN A 1016 -20.35 36.85 -14.90
CA GLN A 1016 -21.02 35.59 -14.53
C GLN A 1016 -20.09 34.60 -13.84
N LEU A 1017 -18.80 34.62 -14.19
CA LEU A 1017 -17.78 33.77 -13.59
C LEU A 1017 -17.07 34.59 -12.51
N PRO A 1018 -16.86 34.10 -11.28
CA PRO A 1018 -16.05 34.76 -10.25
C PRO A 1018 -14.55 34.43 -10.37
N SER A 1019 -13.69 35.16 -9.66
CA SER A 1019 -12.25 34.85 -9.66
C SER A 1019 -12.01 33.64 -8.75
N VAL A 1020 -11.39 32.60 -9.31
CA VAL A 1020 -11.03 31.41 -8.54
C VAL A 1020 -9.75 31.60 -7.74
N LEU A 1021 -8.89 32.55 -8.12
CA LEU A 1021 -7.62 32.84 -7.42
C LEU A 1021 -7.84 33.42 -6.02
N ILE A 1022 -8.89 34.21 -5.82
CA ILE A 1022 -9.28 34.80 -4.53
C ILE A 1022 -10.54 34.16 -3.92
N LEU A 1023 -11.01 33.08 -4.56
CA LEU A 1023 -12.20 32.31 -4.20
C LEU A 1023 -13.43 33.21 -4.04
N ASP A 1024 -13.79 34.01 -5.04
CA ASP A 1024 -14.96 34.90 -5.00
C ASP A 1024 -16.29 34.18 -5.26
#